data_AF-A0A9D8IGX4-F1
#
_entry.id   AF-A0A9D8IGX4-F1
#
_cell.length_a   1.000
_cell.length_b   1.000
_cell.length_c   1.000
_cell.angle_alpha   90.00
_cell.angle_beta   90.00
_cell.angle_gamma   90.00
#
_symmetry.space_group_name_H-M   'P 1'
#
loop_
_entity.id
_entity.type
_entity.pdbx_description
1 polymer ?
#
loop_
_entity_poly.entity_id
_entity_poly.type
_entity_poly.pdbx_seq_one_letter_code
_entity_poly.pdbx_strand_id
1 'polypeptide(L)'
;MWKEEGKVVAWPMKTSISQVVYNAGQKLTESTDNLSDTLIQTLNRLLAWPFRVTNGFARDTEGQKTEIFGTIIYTAQQSQPTPEPSNFYVDNVACVIDVYECLDVEKLSAAYERIACTKRLKKTLSPKVPSVPLTTVTLGIIFTRNATVPIETLAKELDRLNRQHPDREWTNMVVVLSKGIINYTVQFPGENAMGDFLPPSESASERYSPPIYVTIVVRPTGRFTFNKMCSFLLAHLMIFSPGANLPNWGQVLEGTPKEGITVTSYQYNLLGKLMPVPRQFYNDRYIPPRPFLIEDQQGNLLSTLQFLPWQDGGVVLLKGKLPLDGLLIFLGKNTLERGGIVKRADSQISYVLPITQTDFMQMLQRIQRQSNMVVKLDPSKFVVQKLADEGTSSPFIARLYLGNLRLRDVVFLDYAKRDIFDKPYHLIMETMLNTRSTSQEIVQLVVDHFSKLAKGEVGQLRGHTIYIEKPIDKQLRKEVETFLNSAVRALKQGMQEVTKALGIDIGFLFKKQSAFEDGVRILEKDDPHLAAYLRETRQWSEQLINSRNTMEHEVWILPKVRYTEVSGTIRADEPEISGQKVSDFVKFFMDRLSCFVEEVTAHCLKVRMPAGITVTEIPLFQRESDMPLRFQVTLTNGGLPIWNIAYHQSSFEEV
;
A
#
# COMPACT_ATOMS: atom_id res chain seq x y z
N MET A 1 17.02 -26.85 58.75
CA MET A 1 17.20 -25.68 59.64
C MET A 1 18.44 -24.99 59.12
N TRP A 2 18.42 -23.82 58.50
CA TRP A 2 17.66 -22.61 58.84
C TRP A 2 16.95 -22.03 57.61
N LYS A 3 15.72 -21.55 57.82
CA LYS A 3 14.94 -20.73 56.87
C LYS A 3 15.19 -19.28 57.23
N GLU A 4 15.56 -18.45 56.25
CA GLU A 4 15.44 -16.99 56.36
C GLU A 4 14.42 -16.49 55.34
N GLU A 5 13.46 -15.73 55.86
CA GLU A 5 12.33 -15.14 55.15
C GLU A 5 12.81 -14.00 54.25
N GLY A 6 12.97 -14.30 52.96
CA GLY A 6 13.26 -13.30 51.94
C GLY A 6 12.02 -12.50 51.58
N LYS A 7 11.81 -11.35 52.23
CA LYS A 7 10.99 -10.26 51.69
C LYS A 7 11.51 -9.93 50.28
N VAL A 8 10.67 -10.12 49.26
CA VAL A 8 10.92 -9.60 47.92
C VAL A 8 10.82 -8.08 48.01
N VAL A 9 11.96 -7.43 48.24
CA VAL A 9 12.11 -5.98 48.05
C VAL A 9 12.01 -5.76 46.55
N ALA A 10 10.86 -5.30 46.06
CA ALA A 10 10.72 -4.82 44.69
C ALA A 10 11.61 -3.57 44.56
N TRP A 11 12.78 -3.73 43.95
CA TRP A 11 13.61 -2.61 43.53
C TRP A 11 12.77 -1.75 42.56
N PRO A 12 12.71 -0.42 42.71
CA PRO A 12 12.00 0.42 41.74
C PRO A 12 12.63 0.16 40.36
N MET A 13 11.86 -0.45 39.46
CA MET A 13 12.30 -0.63 38.08
C MET A 13 12.69 0.74 37.53
N LYS A 14 13.97 0.88 37.18
CA LYS A 14 14.50 2.08 36.55
C LYS A 14 13.65 2.35 35.30
N THR A 15 12.87 3.44 35.30
CA THR A 15 11.95 3.78 34.19
C THR A 15 12.72 3.76 32.87
N SER A 16 12.24 2.98 31.90
CA SER A 16 12.91 2.87 30.60
C SER A 16 12.87 4.21 29.86
N ILE A 17 13.88 4.46 29.01
CA ILE A 17 13.90 5.70 28.21
C ILE A 17 12.68 5.80 27.29
N SER A 18 12.17 4.68 26.76
CA SER A 18 10.92 4.67 25.98
C SER A 18 9.76 5.22 26.79
N GLN A 19 9.60 4.80 28.06
CA GLN A 19 8.52 5.26 28.91
C GLN A 19 8.68 6.74 29.29
N VAL A 20 9.91 7.22 29.52
CA VAL A 20 10.18 8.64 29.76
C VAL A 20 9.76 9.49 28.56
N VAL A 21 10.14 9.09 27.34
CA VAL A 21 9.78 9.79 26.11
C VAL A 21 8.26 9.69 25.85
N TYR A 22 7.66 8.54 26.11
CA TYR A 22 6.21 8.34 25.99
C TYR A 22 5.44 9.32 26.89
N ASN A 23 5.80 9.40 28.18
CA ASN A 23 5.16 10.30 29.14
C ASN A 23 5.32 11.77 28.72
N ALA A 24 6.48 12.14 28.18
CA ALA A 24 6.70 13.47 27.65
C ALA A 24 5.82 13.77 26.42
N GLY A 25 5.63 12.78 25.52
CA GLY A 25 4.72 12.88 24.39
C GLY A 25 3.26 13.03 24.79
N GLN A 26 2.82 12.33 25.84
CA GLN A 26 1.48 12.52 26.40
C GLN A 26 1.31 13.94 26.96
N LYS A 27 2.29 14.43 27.73
CA LYS A 27 2.27 15.81 28.23
C LYS A 27 2.19 16.84 27.09
N LEU A 28 2.94 16.65 26.01
CA LEU A 28 2.88 17.51 24.82
C LEU A 28 1.51 17.47 24.12
N THR A 29 0.81 16.34 24.20
CA THR A 29 -0.55 16.21 23.63
C THR A 29 -1.58 16.93 24.50
N GLU A 30 -1.48 16.79 25.83
CA GLU A 30 -2.49 17.23 26.80
C GLU A 30 -2.31 18.68 27.27
N SER A 31 -1.09 19.23 27.23
CA SER A 31 -0.78 20.55 27.80
C SER A 31 -1.52 21.68 27.08
N THR A 32 -2.14 22.62 27.79
CA THR A 32 -2.68 23.86 27.18
C THR A 32 -1.64 24.96 27.02
N ASP A 33 -0.41 24.74 27.50
CA ASP A 33 0.69 25.68 27.37
C ASP A 33 1.11 25.83 25.91
N ASN A 34 1.88 26.88 25.62
CA ASN A 34 2.50 27.06 24.32
C ASN A 34 3.29 25.80 23.92
N LEU A 35 2.89 25.16 22.82
CA LEU A 35 3.46 23.89 22.38
C LEU A 35 4.96 24.01 22.12
N SER A 36 5.41 25.15 21.58
CA SER A 36 6.81 25.39 21.26
C SER A 36 7.67 25.42 22.51
N ASP A 37 7.26 26.17 23.54
CA ASP A 37 7.99 26.26 24.80
C ASP A 37 8.03 24.91 25.52
N THR A 38 6.91 24.19 25.50
CA THR A 38 6.82 22.84 26.10
C THR A 38 7.73 21.85 25.38
N LEU A 39 7.80 21.93 24.05
CA LEU A 39 8.70 21.09 23.24
C LEU A 39 10.16 21.41 23.52
N ILE A 40 10.54 22.69 23.56
CA ILE A 40 11.91 23.13 23.91
C ILE A 40 12.32 22.58 25.28
N GLN A 41 11.48 22.76 26.30
CA GLN A 41 11.76 22.26 27.65
C GLN A 41 11.90 20.74 27.69
N THR A 42 11.06 20.04 26.94
CA THR A 42 11.08 18.58 26.85
C THR A 42 12.37 18.09 26.20
N LEU A 43 12.72 18.63 25.04
CA LEU A 43 13.93 18.22 24.32
C LEU A 43 15.21 18.59 25.08
N ASN A 44 15.27 19.74 25.75
CA ASN A 44 16.41 20.09 26.61
C ASN A 44 16.62 19.12 27.80
N ARG A 45 15.57 18.43 28.26
CA ARG A 45 15.68 17.38 29.28
C ARG A 45 16.16 16.04 28.71
N LEU A 46 15.89 15.79 27.44
CA LEU A 46 16.23 14.54 26.76
C LEU A 46 17.61 14.57 26.10
N LEU A 47 18.01 15.72 25.57
CA LEU A 47 19.26 15.90 24.84
C LEU A 47 20.39 16.29 25.81
N ALA A 48 21.52 15.59 25.70
CA ALA A 48 22.73 15.90 26.44
C ALA A 48 23.65 16.84 25.66
N TRP A 49 24.73 17.27 26.30
CA TRP A 49 25.83 17.99 25.63
C TRP A 49 26.35 17.17 24.42
N PRO A 50 26.65 17.83 23.28
CA PRO A 50 26.77 19.27 23.05
C PRO A 50 25.49 19.98 22.60
N PHE A 51 24.34 19.31 22.58
CA PHE A 51 23.12 19.87 22.02
C PHE A 51 22.40 20.82 22.99
N ARG A 52 21.80 21.85 22.41
CA ARG A 52 20.91 22.82 23.06
C ARG A 52 19.70 23.06 22.18
N VAL A 53 18.58 23.40 22.81
CA VAL A 53 17.29 23.60 22.15
C VAL A 53 16.73 24.96 22.55
N THR A 54 16.32 25.77 21.58
CA THR A 54 15.76 27.12 21.80
C THR A 54 14.93 27.56 20.59
N ASN A 55 14.24 28.70 20.67
CA ASN A 55 13.73 29.40 19.49
C ASN A 55 14.79 30.34 18.90
N GLY A 56 14.65 30.70 17.62
CA GLY A 56 15.58 31.63 16.97
C GLY A 56 15.61 31.49 15.45
N PHE A 57 16.61 32.08 14.80
CA PHE A 57 16.83 31.95 13.36
C PHE A 57 18.25 31.48 13.05
N ALA A 58 18.43 30.88 11.87
CA ALA A 58 19.73 30.47 11.37
C ALA A 58 20.27 31.49 10.37
N ARG A 59 21.60 31.63 10.31
CA ARG A 59 22.29 32.40 9.27
C ARG A 59 23.49 31.66 8.70
N ASP A 60 23.83 31.92 7.45
CA ASP A 60 25.08 31.47 6.87
C ASP A 60 26.18 32.54 6.93
N THR A 61 27.36 32.19 6.43
CA THR A 61 28.52 33.08 6.33
C THR A 61 28.34 34.20 5.31
N GLU A 62 27.38 34.07 4.39
CA GLU A 62 27.05 35.07 3.37
C GLU A 62 26.01 36.08 3.88
N GLY A 63 25.54 35.91 5.12
CA GLY A 63 24.59 36.81 5.76
C GLY A 63 23.13 36.52 5.41
N GLN A 64 22.84 35.45 4.66
CA GLN A 64 21.46 35.00 4.46
C GLN A 64 20.92 34.48 5.78
N LYS A 65 19.65 34.79 6.07
CA LYS A 65 18.98 34.45 7.34
C LYS A 65 17.62 33.84 7.11
N THR A 66 17.22 32.94 8.00
CA THR A 66 15.86 32.38 8.03
C THR A 66 14.91 33.29 8.81
N GLU A 67 13.61 32.96 8.73
CA GLU A 67 12.65 33.38 9.75
C GLU A 67 12.92 32.68 11.10
N ILE A 68 12.19 33.11 12.14
CA ILE A 68 12.27 32.51 13.47
C ILE A 68 11.51 31.18 13.47
N PHE A 69 12.19 30.11 13.89
CA PHE A 69 11.57 28.82 14.15
C PHE A 69 11.11 28.71 15.60
N GLY A 70 10.02 27.97 15.81
CA GLY A 70 9.56 27.59 17.14
C GLY A 70 10.60 26.77 17.90
N THR A 71 11.40 25.95 17.20
CA THR A 71 12.47 25.18 17.84
C THR A 71 13.66 24.98 16.90
N ILE A 72 14.87 25.27 17.39
CA ILE A 72 16.17 25.04 16.77
C ILE A 72 17.00 24.18 17.71
N ILE A 73 17.61 23.13 17.16
CA ILE A 73 18.56 22.26 17.85
C ILE A 73 19.95 22.53 17.27
N TYR A 74 20.88 22.93 18.13
CA TYR A 74 22.22 23.33 17.72
C TYR A 74 23.30 22.81 18.67
N THR A 75 24.53 22.74 18.18
CA THR A 75 25.72 22.42 18.99
C THR A 75 26.28 23.69 19.63
N ALA A 76 26.49 23.67 20.94
CA ALA A 76 27.08 24.78 21.68
C ALA A 76 28.53 24.50 22.10
N GLN A 77 29.42 25.49 21.96
CA GLN A 77 30.74 25.45 22.60
C GLN A 77 30.58 25.68 24.11
N GLN A 78 31.35 24.96 24.94
CA GLN A 78 31.31 25.15 26.39
C GLN A 78 31.60 26.62 26.73
N SER A 79 30.74 27.21 27.58
CA SER A 79 30.89 28.56 28.17
C SER A 79 30.37 29.76 27.36
N GLN A 80 29.71 29.58 26.22
CA GLN A 80 29.06 30.71 25.54
C GLN A 80 27.61 30.89 26.01
N PRO A 81 27.22 32.08 26.54
CA PRO A 81 25.81 32.39 26.75
C PRO A 81 25.07 32.35 25.41
N THR A 82 23.78 31.98 25.44
CA THR A 82 22.95 31.99 24.24
C THR A 82 22.98 33.41 23.64
N PRO A 83 23.38 33.57 22.37
CA PRO A 83 23.44 34.90 21.77
C PRO A 83 22.04 35.51 21.76
N GLU A 84 21.88 36.72 22.29
CA GLU A 84 20.68 37.54 22.11
C GLU A 84 20.94 38.62 21.06
N PRO A 85 20.13 38.73 19.99
CA PRO A 85 19.02 37.83 19.64
C PRO A 85 19.50 36.44 19.20
N SER A 86 18.65 35.41 19.39
CA SER A 86 18.89 33.99 19.09
C SER A 86 19.28 33.75 17.62
N ASN A 87 20.56 33.96 17.33
CA ASN A 87 21.15 34.00 15.99
C ASN A 87 22.23 32.92 15.89
N PHE A 88 21.95 31.86 15.14
CA PHE A 88 22.82 30.69 15.07
C PHE A 88 23.45 30.56 13.70
N TYR A 89 24.77 30.34 13.66
CA TYR A 89 25.44 29.92 12.43
C TYR A 89 24.92 28.56 12.02
N VAL A 90 24.50 28.43 10.76
CA VAL A 90 23.85 27.23 10.21
C VAL A 90 24.73 25.98 10.32
N ASP A 91 26.06 26.14 10.36
CA ASP A 91 27.03 25.06 10.60
C ASP A 91 26.80 24.35 11.93
N ASN A 92 26.31 25.07 12.95
CA ASN A 92 26.00 24.49 14.26
C ASN A 92 24.56 24.00 14.36
N VAL A 93 23.70 24.30 13.38
CA VAL A 93 22.28 23.95 13.41
C VAL A 93 22.10 22.53 12.88
N ALA A 94 21.74 21.61 13.79
CA ALA A 94 21.53 20.20 13.48
C ALA A 94 20.10 19.93 13.00
N CYS A 95 19.11 20.63 13.58
CA CYS A 95 17.70 20.47 13.24
C CYS A 95 16.92 21.77 13.46
N VAL A 96 15.98 22.04 12.57
CA VAL A 96 14.91 23.04 12.78
C VAL A 96 13.56 22.33 12.83
N ILE A 97 12.72 22.77 13.75
CA ILE A 97 11.37 22.26 13.92
C ILE A 97 10.39 23.43 13.84
N ASP A 98 9.49 23.33 12.88
CA ASP A 98 8.39 24.27 12.72
C ASP A 98 7.16 23.77 13.51
N VAL A 99 6.61 24.61 14.38
CA VAL A 99 5.66 24.19 15.42
C VAL A 99 4.31 24.85 15.25
N TYR A 100 3.25 24.04 15.22
CA TYR A 100 1.86 24.49 15.08
C TYR A 100 0.94 23.83 16.10
N GLU A 101 -0.09 24.54 16.55
CA GLU A 101 -1.17 23.89 17.32
C GLU A 101 -2.06 23.04 16.41
N CYS A 102 -2.38 23.53 15.22
CA CYS A 102 -3.22 22.83 14.26
C CYS A 102 -2.77 23.08 12.82
N LEU A 103 -2.46 22.01 12.11
CA LEU A 103 -1.92 22.01 10.76
C LEU A 103 -3.01 21.78 9.71
N ASP A 104 -2.93 22.55 8.62
CA ASP A 104 -3.72 22.41 7.40
C ASP A 104 -2.75 22.37 6.20
N VAL A 105 -3.30 22.27 4.97
CA VAL A 105 -2.52 22.18 3.73
C VAL A 105 -1.67 23.45 3.49
N GLU A 106 -2.21 24.63 3.80
CA GLU A 106 -1.54 25.91 3.59
C GLU A 106 -0.36 26.09 4.56
N LYS A 107 -0.58 25.81 5.84
CA LYS A 107 0.48 25.84 6.86
C LYS A 107 1.54 24.79 6.60
N LEU A 108 1.17 23.60 6.13
CA LEU A 108 2.14 22.59 5.70
C LEU A 108 3.05 23.13 4.60
N SER A 109 2.47 23.77 3.57
CA SER A 109 3.23 24.37 2.47
C SER A 109 4.16 25.49 2.95
N ALA A 110 3.67 26.38 3.82
CA ALA A 110 4.47 27.47 4.38
C ALA A 110 5.65 26.94 5.22
N ALA A 111 5.38 25.97 6.10
CA ALA A 111 6.40 25.36 6.94
C ALA A 111 7.45 24.59 6.12
N TYR A 112 7.01 23.89 5.07
CA TYR A 112 7.90 23.23 4.12
C TYR A 112 8.84 24.23 3.46
N GLU A 113 8.33 25.37 2.97
CA GLU A 113 9.16 26.41 2.35
C GLU A 113 10.17 27.00 3.33
N ARG A 114 9.79 27.24 4.59
CA ARG A 114 10.74 27.72 5.61
C ARG A 114 11.86 26.73 5.89
N ILE A 115 11.53 25.44 5.96
CA ILE A 115 12.52 24.37 6.07
C ILE A 115 13.43 24.34 4.84
N ALA A 116 12.87 24.45 3.63
CA ALA A 116 13.63 24.52 2.39
C ALA A 116 14.60 25.72 2.38
N CYS A 117 14.13 26.91 2.76
CA CYS A 117 14.97 28.10 2.98
C CYS A 117 16.16 27.81 3.89
N THR A 118 15.92 27.15 5.02
CA THR A 118 16.99 26.80 5.98
C THR A 118 18.01 25.84 5.38
N LYS A 119 17.55 24.86 4.59
CA LYS A 119 18.40 23.87 3.92
C LYS A 119 19.18 24.44 2.73
N ARG A 120 18.75 25.59 2.19
CA ARG A 120 19.48 26.35 1.16
C ARG A 120 20.63 27.19 1.73
N LEU A 121 20.62 27.47 3.04
CA LEU A 121 21.72 28.20 3.68
C LEU A 121 23.05 27.47 3.49
N LYS A 122 24.08 28.22 3.13
CA LYS A 122 25.39 27.65 2.81
C LYS A 122 26.09 27.16 4.07
N LYS A 123 26.45 25.88 4.08
CA LYS A 123 27.25 25.27 5.15
C LYS A 123 28.71 25.11 4.76
N THR A 124 29.57 25.13 5.75
CA THR A 124 30.97 24.74 5.59
C THR A 124 31.04 23.24 5.30
N LEU A 125 31.84 22.87 4.30
CA LEU A 125 32.03 21.45 3.94
C LEU A 125 32.61 20.67 5.12
N SER A 126 32.00 19.52 5.40
CA SER A 126 32.45 18.65 6.48
C SER A 126 33.84 18.06 6.18
N PRO A 127 34.76 18.00 7.15
CA PRO A 127 36.02 17.28 6.98
C PRO A 127 35.73 15.79 6.75
N LYS A 128 36.31 15.22 5.69
CA LYS A 128 36.20 13.78 5.41
C LYS A 128 37.04 13.00 6.40
N VAL A 129 36.43 12.53 7.48
CA VAL A 129 37.05 11.61 8.44
C VAL A 129 36.77 10.17 7.99
N PRO A 130 37.80 9.37 7.66
CA PRO A 130 37.59 7.97 7.28
C PRO A 130 36.85 7.20 8.37
N SER A 131 35.87 6.39 7.97
CA SER A 131 35.11 5.47 8.84
C SER A 131 34.24 6.09 9.95
N VAL A 132 34.12 7.42 10.03
CA VAL A 132 33.18 8.09 10.93
C VAL A 132 32.05 8.72 10.10
N PRO A 133 30.80 8.24 10.22
CA PRO A 133 29.69 8.89 9.55
C PRO A 133 29.47 10.27 10.17
N LEU A 134 29.65 11.31 9.36
CA LEU A 134 29.49 12.70 9.75
C LEU A 134 28.59 13.41 8.73
N THR A 135 27.60 14.15 9.22
CA THR A 135 26.74 14.98 8.37
C THR A 135 26.71 16.42 8.86
N THR A 136 26.69 17.36 7.93
CA THR A 136 26.42 18.77 8.20
C THR A 136 24.97 19.13 7.90
N VAL A 137 24.16 18.20 7.36
CA VAL A 137 22.80 18.52 6.90
C VAL A 137 21.90 18.96 8.06
N THR A 138 21.15 20.05 7.88
CA THR A 138 20.07 20.44 8.79
C THR A 138 18.85 19.56 8.57
N LEU A 139 18.39 18.87 9.62
CA LEU A 139 17.13 18.13 9.59
C LEU A 139 15.94 19.09 9.72
N GLY A 140 14.90 18.91 8.91
CA GLY A 140 13.68 19.71 8.99
C GLY A 140 12.48 18.87 9.44
N ILE A 141 11.82 19.28 10.52
CA ILE A 141 10.63 18.61 11.04
C ILE A 141 9.48 19.62 11.14
N ILE A 142 8.27 19.20 10.75
CA ILE A 142 7.04 19.94 11.05
C ILE A 142 6.36 19.21 12.19
N PHE A 143 6.07 19.92 13.28
CA PHE A 143 5.52 19.35 14.50
C PHE A 143 4.19 20.04 14.85
N THR A 144 3.13 19.27 14.95
CA THR A 144 1.81 19.80 15.29
C THR A 144 1.08 18.94 16.30
N ARG A 145 0.26 19.59 17.13
CA ARG A 145 -0.63 18.89 18.06
C ARG A 145 -1.79 18.23 17.34
N ASN A 146 -2.40 18.93 16.38
CA ASN A 146 -3.54 18.43 15.62
C ASN A 146 -3.45 18.79 14.13
N ALA A 147 -4.38 18.27 13.34
CA ALA A 147 -4.55 18.61 11.92
C ALA A 147 -6.04 18.72 11.60
N THR A 148 -6.41 19.72 10.78
CA THR A 148 -7.79 19.96 10.32
C THR A 148 -8.22 19.05 9.18
N VAL A 149 -7.25 18.48 8.47
CA VAL A 149 -7.45 17.54 7.37
C VAL A 149 -6.88 16.16 7.72
N PRO A 150 -7.32 15.09 7.02
CA PRO A 150 -6.71 13.77 7.13
C PRO A 150 -5.20 13.79 6.88
N ILE A 151 -4.45 12.96 7.59
CA ILE A 151 -2.99 12.88 7.44
C ILE A 151 -2.57 12.44 6.03
N GLU A 152 -3.40 11.67 5.34
CA GLU A 152 -3.19 11.28 3.95
C GLU A 152 -3.29 12.48 3.00
N THR A 153 -4.13 13.47 3.31
CA THR A 153 -4.19 14.74 2.57
C THR A 153 -2.89 15.51 2.74
N LEU A 154 -2.35 15.57 3.96
CA LEU A 154 -1.04 16.17 4.21
C LEU A 154 0.10 15.41 3.50
N ALA A 155 0.02 14.08 3.42
CA ALA A 155 1.04 13.27 2.75
C ALA A 155 1.00 13.43 1.22
N LYS A 156 -0.20 13.55 0.63
CA LYS A 156 -0.36 13.89 -0.80
C LYS A 156 0.18 15.29 -1.10
N GLU A 157 -0.06 16.24 -0.21
CA GLU A 157 0.51 17.58 -0.35
C GLU A 157 2.03 17.58 -0.22
N LEU A 158 2.59 16.79 0.70
CA LEU A 158 4.03 16.59 0.80
C LEU A 158 4.61 16.00 -0.49
N ASP A 159 3.95 15.02 -1.14
CA ASP A 159 4.34 14.53 -2.47
C ASP A 159 4.34 15.64 -3.52
N ARG A 160 3.29 16.46 -3.55
CA ARG A 160 3.19 17.61 -4.48
C ARG A 160 4.35 18.58 -4.28
N LEU A 161 4.68 18.92 -3.04
CA LEU A 161 5.79 19.82 -2.69
C LEU A 161 7.15 19.21 -3.02
N ASN A 162 7.37 17.93 -2.75
CA ASN A 162 8.61 17.23 -3.10
C ASN A 162 8.90 17.28 -4.60
N ARG A 163 7.88 17.16 -5.46
CA ARG A 163 8.04 17.26 -6.93
C ARG A 163 8.44 18.66 -7.40
N GLN A 164 8.18 19.68 -6.59
CA GLN A 164 8.48 21.08 -6.90
C GLN A 164 9.85 21.53 -6.36
N HIS A 165 10.49 20.72 -5.53
CA HIS A 165 11.73 21.08 -4.84
C HIS A 165 12.83 20.02 -5.03
N PRO A 166 14.11 20.42 -5.08
CA PRO A 166 15.22 19.48 -5.00
C PRO A 166 15.15 18.62 -3.73
N ASP A 167 15.57 17.35 -3.81
CA ASP A 167 15.46 16.39 -2.71
C ASP A 167 16.22 16.77 -1.43
N ARG A 168 17.31 17.52 -1.57
CA ARG A 168 18.05 18.09 -0.44
C ARG A 168 17.23 19.08 0.40
N GLU A 169 16.19 19.67 -0.17
CA GLU A 169 15.36 20.72 0.45
C GLU A 169 14.10 20.15 1.12
N TRP A 170 13.81 18.86 0.92
CA TRP A 170 12.59 18.23 1.41
C TRP A 170 12.48 18.28 2.94
N THR A 171 11.28 18.54 3.46
CA THR A 171 10.96 18.28 4.86
C THR A 171 11.22 16.81 5.18
N ASN A 172 11.80 16.47 6.34
CA ASN A 172 12.18 15.09 6.64
C ASN A 172 11.11 14.30 7.38
N MET A 173 10.29 14.98 8.19
CA MET A 173 9.20 14.36 8.93
C MET A 173 8.09 15.38 9.24
N VAL A 174 6.84 14.95 9.11
CA VAL A 174 5.67 15.66 9.64
C VAL A 174 5.12 14.85 10.80
N VAL A 175 4.89 15.50 11.94
CA VAL A 175 4.49 14.87 13.20
C VAL A 175 3.16 15.43 13.61
N VAL A 176 2.14 14.58 13.74
CA VAL A 176 0.82 14.95 14.25
C VAL A 176 0.56 14.16 15.53
N LEU A 177 0.71 14.83 16.68
CA LEU A 177 0.63 14.19 17.99
C LEU A 177 -0.64 13.35 18.16
N SER A 178 -0.49 12.19 18.80
CA SER A 178 -1.57 11.21 19.05
C SER A 178 -2.29 10.64 17.82
N LYS A 179 -1.91 11.03 16.60
CA LYS A 179 -2.40 10.46 15.34
C LYS A 179 -1.33 9.62 14.66
N GLY A 180 -0.23 10.23 14.22
CA GLY A 180 0.78 9.55 13.43
C GLY A 180 1.90 10.45 12.94
N ILE A 181 2.74 9.89 12.07
CA ILE A 181 3.78 10.63 11.35
C ILE A 181 3.70 10.40 9.85
N ILE A 182 4.27 11.34 9.09
CA ILE A 182 4.64 11.18 7.69
C ILE A 182 6.15 11.27 7.62
N ASN A 183 6.82 10.24 7.10
CA ASN A 183 8.26 10.28 6.89
C ASN A 183 8.69 9.40 5.72
N TYR A 184 9.98 9.45 5.42
CA TYR A 184 10.57 8.74 4.31
C TYR A 184 11.22 7.46 4.81
N THR A 185 11.07 6.40 4.02
CA THR A 185 11.69 5.10 4.29
C THR A 185 12.51 4.63 3.10
N VAL A 186 13.48 3.75 3.36
CA VAL A 186 14.35 3.16 2.34
C VAL A 186 14.00 1.71 2.16
N GLN A 187 13.86 1.30 0.90
CA GLN A 187 13.71 -0.09 0.50
C GLN A 187 14.71 -0.41 -0.61
N PHE A 188 15.43 -1.53 -0.48
CA PHE A 188 16.26 -2.08 -1.55
C PHE A 188 15.42 -3.01 -2.44
N PRO A 189 15.76 -3.12 -3.75
CA PRO A 189 15.10 -4.07 -4.63
C PRO A 189 15.12 -5.50 -4.08
N GLY A 190 13.94 -6.12 -4.01
CA GLY A 190 13.77 -7.50 -3.51
C GLY A 190 13.68 -7.64 -1.99
N GLU A 191 13.71 -6.54 -1.22
CA GLU A 191 13.52 -6.56 0.23
C GLU A 191 12.15 -6.04 0.65
N ASN A 192 11.59 -6.58 1.73
CA ASN A 192 10.34 -6.08 2.33
C ASN A 192 10.60 -5.11 3.51
N ALA A 193 11.84 -5.05 4.01
CA ALA A 193 12.17 -4.25 5.18
C ALA A 193 12.34 -2.77 4.79
N MET A 194 11.69 -1.89 5.56
CA MET A 194 11.78 -0.45 5.41
C MET A 194 12.58 0.14 6.58
N GLY A 195 13.76 0.71 6.30
CA GLY A 195 14.48 1.57 7.25
C GLY A 195 14.00 3.01 7.15
N ASP A 196 14.20 3.85 8.17
CA ASP A 196 13.97 5.30 7.98
C ASP A 196 15.05 5.88 7.05
N PHE A 197 14.65 6.78 6.16
CA PHE A 197 15.58 7.52 5.31
C PHE A 197 16.09 8.75 6.05
N LEU A 198 17.40 8.78 6.31
CA LEU A 198 18.10 9.99 6.73
C LEU A 198 18.69 10.67 5.49
N PRO A 199 18.64 12.01 5.43
CA PRO A 199 19.17 12.73 4.27
C PRO A 199 20.66 12.44 4.11
N PRO A 200 21.14 12.18 2.88
CA PRO A 200 22.55 11.92 2.64
C PRO A 200 23.38 13.16 2.97
N SER A 201 24.65 12.96 3.37
CA SER A 201 25.57 14.08 3.57
C SER A 201 25.75 14.86 2.27
N GLU A 202 26.05 16.15 2.38
CA GLU A 202 26.38 17.00 1.23
C GLU A 202 27.50 16.35 0.39
N SER A 203 27.38 16.38 -0.94
CA SER A 203 28.23 15.70 -1.93
C SER A 203 28.15 14.16 -2.03
N ALA A 204 27.41 13.45 -1.16
CA ALA A 204 27.33 11.98 -1.25
C ALA A 204 26.65 11.49 -2.55
N SER A 205 25.64 12.22 -3.02
CA SER A 205 24.89 11.91 -4.25
C SER A 205 25.56 12.41 -5.54
N GLU A 206 26.60 13.24 -5.46
CA GLU A 206 27.31 13.74 -6.65
C GLU A 206 28.08 12.62 -7.37
N ARG A 207 28.60 11.65 -6.61
CA ARG A 207 29.39 10.55 -7.14
C ARG A 207 28.62 9.25 -7.29
N TYR A 208 27.49 9.11 -6.59
CA TYR A 208 26.83 7.83 -6.48
C TYR A 208 25.30 7.94 -6.44
N SER A 209 24.63 7.10 -7.25
CA SER A 209 23.17 6.93 -7.22
C SER A 209 22.82 5.57 -6.60
N PRO A 210 22.53 5.51 -5.29
CA PRO A 210 22.25 4.24 -4.62
C PRO A 210 20.96 3.60 -5.17
N PRO A 211 20.91 2.25 -5.24
CA PRO A 211 19.79 1.52 -5.82
C PRO A 211 18.68 1.36 -4.78
N ILE A 212 18.08 2.48 -4.37
CA ILE A 212 17.06 2.51 -3.33
C ILE A 212 15.77 3.16 -3.81
N TYR A 213 14.67 2.65 -3.29
CA TYR A 213 13.39 3.32 -3.30
C TYR A 213 13.26 4.13 -1.99
N VAL A 214 12.96 5.41 -2.12
CA VAL A 214 12.66 6.32 -1.02
C VAL A 214 11.15 6.54 -0.98
N THR A 215 10.48 5.96 0.00
CA THR A 215 9.02 5.87 0.04
C THR A 215 8.45 6.80 1.10
N ILE A 216 7.47 7.64 0.73
CA ILE A 216 6.67 8.40 1.68
C ILE A 216 5.71 7.43 2.37
N VAL A 217 5.81 7.36 3.69
CA VAL A 217 5.01 6.45 4.53
C VAL A 217 4.28 7.25 5.60
N VAL A 218 2.99 6.95 5.75
CA VAL A 218 2.17 7.38 6.89
C VAL A 218 2.16 6.27 7.93
N ARG A 219 2.50 6.56 9.19
CA ARG A 219 2.54 5.55 10.26
C ARG A 219 1.52 5.85 11.37
N PRO A 220 0.72 4.87 11.80
CA PRO A 220 -0.25 5.01 12.90
C PRO A 220 0.41 4.95 14.28
N THR A 221 1.39 5.81 14.54
CA THR A 221 2.15 5.75 15.80
C THR A 221 1.31 6.14 17.03
N GLY A 222 0.17 6.81 16.84
CA GLY A 222 -0.77 7.14 17.92
C GLY A 222 -0.07 7.81 19.11
N ARG A 223 -0.20 7.23 20.29
CA ARG A 223 0.43 7.74 21.52
C ARG A 223 1.98 7.70 21.51
N PHE A 224 2.58 6.88 20.65
CA PHE A 224 4.03 6.76 20.46
C PHE A 224 4.59 7.69 19.37
N THR A 225 3.78 8.61 18.83
CA THR A 225 4.22 9.57 17.80
C THR A 225 5.48 10.35 18.21
N PHE A 226 5.56 10.80 19.47
CA PHE A 226 6.75 11.50 19.96
C PHE A 226 7.97 10.59 20.12
N ASN A 227 7.78 9.32 20.52
CA ASN A 227 8.85 8.32 20.56
C ASN A 227 9.48 8.12 19.18
N LYS A 228 8.63 7.96 18.16
CA LYS A 228 9.11 7.78 16.78
C LYS A 228 9.88 9.00 16.29
N MET A 229 9.37 10.20 16.53
CA MET A 229 10.07 11.46 16.21
C MET A 229 11.41 11.55 16.94
N CYS A 230 11.45 11.28 18.24
CA CYS A 230 12.68 11.31 19.04
C CYS A 230 13.70 10.30 18.53
N SER A 231 13.30 9.06 18.23
CA SER A 231 14.21 8.06 17.67
C SER A 231 14.84 8.53 16.36
N PHE A 232 14.04 9.12 15.47
CA PHE A 232 14.53 9.62 14.19
C PHE A 232 15.50 10.81 14.39
N LEU A 233 15.13 11.75 15.27
CA LEU A 233 15.96 12.89 15.62
C LEU A 233 17.28 12.44 16.25
N LEU A 234 17.26 11.54 17.24
CA LEU A 234 18.46 11.06 17.93
C LEU A 234 19.44 10.36 16.98
N ALA A 235 18.93 9.57 16.03
CA ALA A 235 19.76 8.94 14.99
C ALA A 235 20.48 10.00 14.14
N HIS A 236 19.78 11.07 13.74
CA HIS A 236 20.40 12.20 13.03
C HIS A 236 21.41 12.96 13.88
N LEU A 237 21.09 13.26 15.14
CA LEU A 237 21.99 14.00 16.03
C LEU A 237 23.30 13.22 16.29
N MET A 238 23.24 11.89 16.37
CA MET A 238 24.43 11.06 16.55
C MET A 238 25.40 11.14 15.36
N ILE A 239 24.89 11.24 14.13
CA ILE A 239 25.74 11.42 12.93
C ILE A 239 26.14 12.89 12.71
N PHE A 240 25.38 13.84 13.24
CA PHE A 240 25.72 15.26 13.19
C PHE A 240 26.86 15.62 14.15
N SER A 241 26.85 15.02 15.35
CA SER A 241 27.93 15.17 16.34
C SER A 241 28.35 13.80 16.88
N PRO A 242 29.22 13.07 16.16
CA PRO A 242 29.71 11.75 16.57
C PRO A 242 30.36 11.81 17.96
N GLY A 243 29.98 10.86 18.83
CA GLY A 243 30.46 10.79 20.21
C GLY A 243 29.62 11.56 21.24
N ALA A 244 28.56 12.26 20.82
CA ALA A 244 27.60 12.84 21.74
C ALA A 244 26.92 11.75 22.60
N ASN A 245 26.76 12.01 23.90
CA ASN A 245 26.16 11.07 24.85
C ASN A 245 24.62 11.11 24.74
N LEU A 246 24.08 10.56 23.65
CA LEU A 246 22.65 10.54 23.38
C LEU A 246 22.02 9.21 23.81
N PRO A 247 20.72 9.20 24.19
CA PRO A 247 20.00 7.96 24.43
C PRO A 247 20.00 7.04 23.20
N ASN A 248 19.99 5.73 23.43
CA ASN A 248 19.89 4.75 22.35
C ASN A 248 18.52 4.87 21.65
N TRP A 249 18.52 5.29 20.38
CA TRP A 249 17.28 5.50 19.63
C TRP A 249 16.47 4.21 19.43
N GLY A 250 17.14 3.05 19.34
CA GLY A 250 16.48 1.75 19.26
C GLY A 250 15.66 1.42 20.52
N GLN A 251 16.15 1.81 21.69
CA GLN A 251 15.40 1.68 22.95
C GLN A 251 14.21 2.66 23.02
N VAL A 252 14.33 3.85 22.43
CA VAL A 252 13.23 4.83 22.38
C VAL A 252 12.03 4.32 21.56
N LEU A 253 12.27 3.46 20.56
CA LEU A 253 11.23 2.86 19.71
C LEU A 253 10.45 1.71 20.36
N GLU A 254 10.84 1.25 21.55
CA GLU A 254 10.15 0.16 22.23
C GLU A 254 8.64 0.46 22.37
N GLY A 255 7.80 -0.44 21.86
CA GLY A 255 6.33 -0.29 21.85
C GLY A 255 5.75 0.49 20.66
N THR A 256 6.59 1.11 19.82
CA THR A 256 6.11 1.87 18.65
C THR A 256 5.64 0.91 17.54
N PRO A 257 4.45 1.12 16.94
CA PRO A 257 3.99 0.39 15.76
C PRO A 257 4.99 0.47 14.60
N LYS A 258 5.15 -0.64 13.88
CA LYS A 258 6.10 -0.75 12.75
C LYS A 258 5.42 -0.60 11.40
N GLU A 259 4.11 -0.74 11.39
CA GLU A 259 3.26 -0.71 10.22
C GLU A 259 3.21 0.69 9.62
N GLY A 260 2.95 0.76 8.32
CA GLY A 260 2.87 2.01 7.60
C GLY A 260 2.09 1.86 6.30
N ILE A 261 1.43 2.94 5.92
CA ILE A 261 0.72 3.07 4.64
C ILE A 261 1.67 3.75 3.67
N THR A 262 2.00 3.07 2.59
CA THR A 262 2.80 3.63 1.50
C THR A 262 1.93 4.60 0.69
N VAL A 263 2.42 5.83 0.51
CA VAL A 263 1.74 6.86 -0.29
C VAL A 263 2.28 6.86 -1.71
N THR A 264 3.60 6.97 -1.85
CA THR A 264 4.30 7.04 -3.14
C THR A 264 5.79 6.77 -2.92
N SER A 265 6.51 6.44 -3.99
CA SER A 265 7.94 6.14 -3.95
C SER A 265 8.73 6.97 -4.94
N TYR A 266 9.97 7.26 -4.56
CA TYR A 266 10.99 7.97 -5.33
C TYR A 266 12.21 7.09 -5.52
N GLN A 267 13.02 7.41 -6.51
CA GLN A 267 14.25 6.67 -6.82
C GLN A 267 15.30 7.60 -7.41
N TYR A 268 16.59 7.32 -7.19
CA TYR A 268 17.67 8.17 -7.69
C TYR A 268 17.88 8.00 -9.18
N ASN A 269 17.78 9.07 -9.96
CA ASN A 269 18.16 9.03 -11.37
C ASN A 269 19.69 9.04 -11.54
N LEU A 270 20.18 8.96 -12.79
CA LEU A 270 21.63 9.05 -13.05
C LEU A 270 22.20 10.42 -12.65
N LEU A 271 21.41 11.48 -12.55
CA LEU A 271 21.89 12.77 -12.05
C LEU A 271 21.98 12.83 -10.51
N GLY A 272 21.70 11.73 -9.81
CA GLY A 272 21.73 11.68 -8.35
C GLY A 272 20.56 12.42 -7.69
N LYS A 273 19.48 12.68 -8.44
CA LYS A 273 18.26 13.34 -7.96
C LYS A 273 17.16 12.32 -7.70
N LEU A 274 16.39 12.49 -6.62
CA LEU A 274 15.21 11.66 -6.39
C LEU A 274 14.07 12.06 -7.34
N MET A 275 13.61 11.11 -8.13
CA MET A 275 12.50 11.26 -9.07
C MET A 275 11.37 10.29 -8.71
N PRO A 276 10.09 10.63 -8.96
CA PRO A 276 8.99 9.71 -8.72
C PRO A 276 9.20 8.38 -9.47
N VAL A 277 8.97 7.26 -8.81
CA VAL A 277 9.04 5.94 -9.44
C VAL A 277 7.94 5.84 -10.52
N PRO A 278 8.28 5.48 -11.76
CA PRO A 278 7.28 5.26 -12.80
C PRO A 278 6.26 4.18 -12.40
N ARG A 279 4.97 4.41 -12.67
CA ARG A 279 3.87 3.49 -12.25
C ARG A 279 4.06 2.06 -12.79
N GLN A 280 4.69 1.88 -13.95
CA GLN A 280 4.96 0.54 -14.50
C GLN A 280 5.95 -0.29 -13.67
N PHE A 281 6.67 0.32 -12.73
CA PHE A 281 7.58 -0.35 -11.80
C PHE A 281 6.94 -0.67 -10.45
N TYR A 282 5.66 -0.36 -10.25
CA TYR A 282 4.97 -0.70 -9.01
C TYR A 282 4.71 -2.21 -8.94
N ASN A 283 4.72 -2.78 -7.74
CA ASN A 283 4.62 -4.23 -7.51
C ASN A 283 3.35 -4.87 -8.10
N ASP A 284 2.28 -4.10 -8.28
CA ASP A 284 1.02 -4.54 -8.88
C ASP A 284 1.03 -4.54 -10.43
N ARG A 285 2.07 -3.97 -11.05
CA ARG A 285 2.21 -3.82 -12.51
C ARG A 285 3.50 -4.41 -13.06
N TYR A 286 4.50 -4.56 -12.21
CA TYR A 286 5.84 -4.99 -12.60
C TYR A 286 6.04 -6.50 -12.42
N ILE A 287 6.35 -7.17 -13.52
CA ILE A 287 6.83 -8.55 -13.51
C ILE A 287 8.36 -8.49 -13.68
N PRO A 288 9.15 -8.89 -12.67
CA PRO A 288 10.60 -8.83 -12.78
C PRO A 288 11.11 -9.76 -13.89
N PRO A 289 12.10 -9.33 -14.69
CA PRO A 289 12.67 -10.16 -15.74
C PRO A 289 13.38 -11.37 -15.14
N ARG A 290 13.40 -12.51 -15.83
CA ARG A 290 14.04 -13.72 -15.30
C ARG A 290 15.55 -13.52 -15.07
N PRO A 291 16.11 -14.06 -13.99
CA PRO A 291 17.54 -14.03 -13.78
C PRO A 291 18.27 -14.96 -14.76
N PHE A 292 19.55 -14.67 -14.99
CA PHE A 292 20.51 -15.55 -15.64
C PHE A 292 21.29 -16.32 -14.59
N LEU A 293 21.46 -17.61 -14.80
CA LEU A 293 22.31 -18.48 -14.01
C LEU A 293 23.75 -18.35 -14.50
N ILE A 294 24.68 -18.23 -13.56
CA ILE A 294 26.12 -18.28 -13.79
C ILE A 294 26.62 -19.57 -13.14
N GLU A 295 27.07 -20.51 -13.97
CA GLU A 295 27.54 -21.83 -13.58
C GLU A 295 29.05 -21.97 -13.84
N ASP A 296 29.69 -22.93 -13.18
CA ASP A 296 31.00 -23.42 -13.60
C ASP A 296 30.89 -24.38 -14.80
N GLN A 297 32.03 -24.88 -15.27
CA GLN A 297 32.06 -25.82 -16.41
C GLN A 297 31.44 -27.20 -16.07
N GLN A 298 31.29 -27.52 -14.79
CA GLN A 298 30.68 -28.75 -14.29
C GLN A 298 29.16 -28.61 -14.11
N GLY A 299 28.60 -27.40 -14.31
CA GLY A 299 27.18 -27.11 -14.15
C GLY A 299 26.77 -26.76 -12.71
N ASN A 300 27.71 -26.52 -11.80
CA ASN A 300 27.37 -26.06 -10.47
C ASN A 300 27.01 -24.57 -10.50
N LEU A 301 25.88 -24.20 -9.88
CA LEU A 301 25.46 -22.81 -9.76
C LEU A 301 26.43 -22.00 -8.88
N LEU A 302 27.03 -20.97 -9.45
CA LEU A 302 27.89 -20.01 -8.75
C LEU A 302 27.08 -18.82 -8.24
N SER A 303 26.28 -18.22 -9.11
CA SER A 303 25.45 -17.03 -8.83
C SER A 303 24.30 -16.89 -9.82
N THR A 304 23.35 -16.03 -9.51
CA THR A 304 22.37 -15.51 -10.46
C THR A 304 22.58 -14.02 -10.71
N LEU A 305 22.33 -13.56 -11.93
CA LEU A 305 22.40 -12.15 -12.34
C LEU A 305 21.05 -11.71 -12.92
N GLN A 306 20.57 -10.55 -12.49
CA GLN A 306 19.31 -9.99 -12.97
C GLN A 306 19.48 -8.51 -13.27
N PHE A 307 18.96 -8.08 -14.41
CA PHE A 307 18.84 -6.67 -14.76
C PHE A 307 17.51 -6.13 -14.23
N LEU A 308 17.57 -5.04 -13.49
CA LEU A 308 16.40 -4.32 -13.02
C LEU A 308 16.35 -2.97 -13.77
N PRO A 309 15.31 -2.71 -14.57
CA PRO A 309 15.17 -1.45 -15.27
C PRO A 309 14.99 -0.32 -14.26
N TRP A 310 15.58 0.83 -14.59
CA TRP A 310 15.42 2.06 -13.84
C TRP A 310 14.81 3.14 -14.74
N GLN A 311 14.46 4.31 -14.19
CA GLN A 311 13.89 5.38 -15.00
C GLN A 311 14.88 5.86 -16.08
N ASP A 312 16.15 5.99 -15.72
CA ASP A 312 17.26 6.27 -16.63
C ASP A 312 18.43 5.34 -16.28
N GLY A 313 18.62 4.28 -17.06
CA GLY A 313 19.65 3.27 -16.84
C GLY A 313 19.12 1.99 -16.20
N GLY A 314 19.93 1.33 -15.37
CA GLY A 314 19.55 0.07 -14.74
C GLY A 314 20.44 -0.35 -13.59
N VAL A 315 19.94 -1.32 -12.83
CA VAL A 315 20.61 -1.92 -11.68
C VAL A 315 20.86 -3.40 -11.96
N VAL A 316 22.03 -3.90 -11.55
CA VAL A 316 22.36 -5.33 -11.62
C VAL A 316 22.25 -5.91 -10.22
N LEU A 317 21.33 -6.86 -10.06
CA LEU A 317 21.16 -7.66 -8.86
C LEU A 317 21.89 -8.99 -9.03
N LEU A 318 22.74 -9.34 -8.06
CA LEU A 318 23.40 -10.63 -7.96
C LEU A 318 22.97 -11.35 -6.69
N LYS A 319 22.68 -12.66 -6.79
CA LYS A 319 22.57 -13.56 -5.65
C LYS A 319 23.57 -14.70 -5.79
N GLY A 320 24.13 -15.19 -4.67
CA GLY A 320 25.08 -16.30 -4.67
C GLY A 320 26.52 -15.89 -4.34
N LYS A 321 27.48 -16.72 -4.78
CA LYS A 321 28.86 -16.74 -4.25
C LYS A 321 29.81 -15.76 -4.95
N LEU A 322 29.51 -15.35 -6.18
CA LEU A 322 30.41 -14.50 -6.95
C LEU A 322 30.39 -13.04 -6.47
N PRO A 323 31.52 -12.32 -6.54
CA PRO A 323 31.58 -10.91 -6.23
C PRO A 323 31.05 -10.08 -7.42
N LEU A 324 30.10 -9.17 -7.18
CA LEU A 324 29.45 -8.43 -8.27
C LEU A 324 30.41 -7.46 -8.97
N ASP A 325 31.34 -6.84 -8.26
CA ASP A 325 32.38 -5.95 -8.81
C ASP A 325 33.22 -6.66 -9.87
N GLY A 326 33.60 -7.91 -9.60
CA GLY A 326 34.34 -8.74 -10.55
C GLY A 326 33.56 -9.05 -11.84
N LEU A 327 32.23 -8.99 -11.82
CA LEU A 327 31.38 -9.21 -13.00
C LEU A 327 31.06 -7.89 -13.73
N LEU A 328 30.95 -6.77 -13.01
CA LEU A 328 30.65 -5.48 -13.64
C LEU A 328 31.80 -4.96 -14.51
N ILE A 329 33.04 -5.47 -14.37
CA ILE A 329 34.17 -5.14 -15.27
C ILE A 329 33.85 -5.40 -16.75
N PHE A 330 32.98 -6.38 -17.03
CA PHE A 330 32.59 -6.74 -18.40
C PHE A 330 31.70 -5.69 -19.07
N LEU A 331 31.17 -4.70 -18.33
CA LEU A 331 30.48 -3.53 -18.91
C LEU A 331 31.46 -2.48 -19.46
N GLY A 332 32.70 -2.48 -18.97
CA GLY A 332 33.74 -1.51 -19.36
C GLY A 332 33.96 -0.40 -18.34
N LYS A 333 35.12 0.25 -18.43
CA LYS A 333 35.63 1.21 -17.43
C LYS A 333 34.72 2.42 -17.22
N ASN A 334 34.17 2.98 -18.30
CA ASN A 334 33.35 4.20 -18.25
C ASN A 334 32.05 4.00 -17.45
N THR A 335 31.45 2.80 -17.51
CA THR A 335 30.25 2.47 -16.74
C THR A 335 30.54 2.34 -15.25
N LEU A 336 31.77 1.97 -14.88
CA LEU A 336 32.20 1.78 -13.50
C LEU A 336 32.62 3.09 -12.80
N GLU A 337 32.77 4.20 -13.51
CA GLU A 337 33.12 5.50 -12.90
C GLU A 337 32.09 5.97 -11.88
N ARG A 338 30.83 5.52 -12.03
CA ARG A 338 29.72 5.76 -11.09
C ARG A 338 29.30 4.47 -10.37
N GLY A 339 30.10 3.42 -10.50
CA GLY A 339 29.85 2.10 -9.96
C GLY A 339 30.08 2.05 -8.45
N GLY A 340 29.10 1.53 -7.75
CA GLY A 340 29.19 1.13 -6.34
C GLY A 340 28.41 -0.16 -6.15
N ILE A 341 28.61 -0.84 -5.02
CA ILE A 341 27.88 -2.05 -4.68
C ILE A 341 27.35 -1.95 -3.27
N VAL A 342 26.06 -2.22 -3.11
CA VAL A 342 25.45 -2.44 -1.82
C VAL A 342 25.41 -3.94 -1.57
N LYS A 343 26.05 -4.38 -0.49
CA LYS A 343 26.00 -5.78 -0.02
C LYS A 343 24.84 -5.93 0.96
N ARG A 344 24.01 -6.95 0.74
CA ARG A 344 22.88 -7.37 1.59
C ARG A 344 23.16 -8.78 2.10
N ALA A 345 22.27 -9.29 2.96
CA ALA A 345 22.47 -10.61 3.59
C ALA A 345 22.56 -11.76 2.58
N ASP A 346 21.78 -11.71 1.50
CA ASP A 346 21.66 -12.76 0.48
C ASP A 346 21.97 -12.28 -0.95
N SER A 347 22.37 -11.02 -1.11
CA SER A 347 22.44 -10.36 -2.42
C SER A 347 23.46 -9.23 -2.49
N GLN A 348 23.88 -8.89 -3.70
CA GLN A 348 24.70 -7.73 -4.02
C GLN A 348 23.99 -6.92 -5.10
N ILE A 349 23.93 -5.61 -4.94
CA ILE A 349 23.18 -4.72 -5.82
C ILE A 349 24.11 -3.63 -6.32
N SER A 350 24.22 -3.47 -7.65
CA SER A 350 24.97 -2.34 -8.20
C SER A 350 24.25 -1.04 -7.89
N TYR A 351 24.99 0.07 -7.86
CA TYR A 351 24.38 1.39 -7.95
C TYR A 351 23.67 1.55 -9.30
N VAL A 352 22.90 2.63 -9.47
CA VAL A 352 22.24 2.90 -10.75
C VAL A 352 23.31 3.17 -11.81
N LEU A 353 23.37 2.30 -12.82
CA LEU A 353 24.37 2.34 -13.88
C LEU A 353 23.76 2.91 -15.18
N PRO A 354 24.53 3.64 -15.99
CA PRO A 354 24.08 4.15 -17.29
C PRO A 354 24.07 3.04 -18.35
N ILE A 355 23.28 2.00 -18.13
CA ILE A 355 23.19 0.81 -18.98
C ILE A 355 21.74 0.50 -19.35
N THR A 356 21.58 -0.12 -20.50
CA THR A 356 20.32 -0.67 -20.97
C THR A 356 20.29 -2.19 -20.80
N GLN A 357 19.13 -2.81 -21.05
CA GLN A 357 19.04 -4.26 -21.12
C GLN A 357 19.98 -4.85 -22.20
N THR A 358 20.18 -4.14 -23.32
CA THR A 358 21.11 -4.57 -24.37
C THR A 358 22.55 -4.62 -23.87
N ASP A 359 22.99 -3.61 -23.12
CA ASP A 359 24.33 -3.57 -22.54
C ASP A 359 24.54 -4.69 -21.52
N PHE A 360 23.52 -4.98 -20.70
CA PHE A 360 23.52 -6.11 -19.79
C PHE A 360 23.64 -7.46 -20.54
N MET A 361 22.91 -7.64 -21.65
CA MET A 361 23.03 -8.85 -22.47
C MET A 361 24.43 -8.98 -23.10
N GLN A 362 25.04 -7.87 -23.53
CA GLN A 362 26.42 -7.88 -24.02
C GLN A 362 27.43 -8.22 -22.92
N MET A 363 27.22 -7.73 -21.68
CA MET A 363 28.02 -8.11 -20.52
C MET A 363 27.99 -9.62 -20.29
N LEU A 364 26.80 -10.22 -20.32
CA LEU A 364 26.62 -11.67 -20.17
C LEU A 364 27.34 -12.45 -21.28
N GLN A 365 27.28 -11.99 -22.54
CA GLN A 365 28.02 -12.60 -23.64
C GLN A 365 29.54 -12.50 -23.45
N ARG A 366 30.03 -11.37 -22.92
CA ARG A 366 31.46 -11.20 -22.61
C ARG A 366 31.89 -12.13 -21.49
N ILE A 367 31.10 -12.26 -20.42
CA ILE A 367 31.33 -13.24 -19.35
C ILE A 367 31.49 -14.65 -19.95
N GLN A 368 30.54 -15.09 -20.78
CA GLN A 368 30.59 -16.40 -21.43
C GLN A 368 31.83 -16.60 -22.33
N ARG A 369 32.29 -15.56 -23.03
CA ARG A 369 33.39 -15.64 -24.01
C ARG A 369 34.78 -15.46 -23.40
N GLN A 370 34.88 -14.73 -22.30
CA GLN A 370 36.15 -14.26 -21.74
C GLN A 370 36.46 -14.86 -20.36
N SER A 371 35.63 -15.80 -19.89
CA SER A 371 35.83 -16.50 -18.62
C SER A 371 35.54 -17.99 -18.76
N ASN A 372 35.78 -18.76 -17.70
CA ASN A 372 35.41 -20.17 -17.61
C ASN A 372 33.96 -20.38 -17.10
N MET A 373 33.16 -19.32 -17.00
CA MET A 373 31.78 -19.39 -16.53
C MET A 373 30.80 -19.66 -17.67
N VAL A 374 29.73 -20.38 -17.38
CA VAL A 374 28.63 -20.65 -18.29
C VAL A 374 27.42 -19.83 -17.87
N VAL A 375 26.88 -19.04 -18.80
CA VAL A 375 25.70 -18.20 -18.61
C VAL A 375 24.51 -18.89 -19.26
N LYS A 376 23.48 -19.18 -18.45
CA LYS A 376 22.21 -19.75 -18.92
C LYS A 376 21.06 -18.86 -18.48
N LEU A 377 19.99 -18.83 -19.26
CA LEU A 377 18.73 -18.28 -18.76
C LEU A 377 18.12 -19.30 -17.79
N ASP A 378 17.55 -18.83 -16.68
CA ASP A 378 16.82 -19.70 -15.75
C ASP A 378 15.78 -20.55 -16.53
N PRO A 379 15.87 -21.90 -16.47
CA PRO A 379 15.00 -22.78 -17.24
C PRO A 379 13.56 -22.77 -16.72
N SER A 380 13.31 -22.18 -15.55
CA SER A 380 11.98 -22.01 -14.98
C SER A 380 11.06 -21.32 -15.99
N LYS A 381 9.94 -21.98 -16.26
CA LYS A 381 8.90 -21.47 -17.14
C LYS A 381 7.84 -20.82 -16.29
N PHE A 382 7.64 -19.53 -16.50
CA PHE A 382 6.44 -18.85 -16.05
C PHE A 382 5.39 -18.93 -17.15
N VAL A 383 4.20 -19.42 -16.83
CA VAL A 383 3.09 -19.48 -17.78
C VAL A 383 2.25 -18.23 -17.57
N VAL A 384 2.31 -17.31 -18.53
CA VAL A 384 1.33 -16.22 -18.63
C VAL A 384 0.19 -16.75 -19.49
N GLN A 385 -0.95 -17.01 -18.86
CA GLN A 385 -2.15 -17.42 -19.55
C GLN A 385 -3.19 -16.31 -19.47
N LYS A 386 -3.78 -15.97 -20.61
CA LYS A 386 -4.91 -15.04 -20.67
C LYS A 386 -6.09 -15.70 -19.95
N LEU A 387 -6.59 -15.04 -18.91
CA LEU A 387 -7.75 -15.50 -18.15
C LEU A 387 -9.06 -15.01 -18.76
N ALA A 388 -9.09 -13.74 -19.19
CA ALA A 388 -10.27 -13.11 -19.78
C ALA A 388 -9.86 -11.95 -20.71
N ASP A 389 -10.81 -11.47 -21.51
CA ASP A 389 -10.70 -10.27 -22.36
C ASP A 389 -11.15 -9.00 -21.60
N GLU A 390 -10.93 -8.99 -20.29
CA GLU A 390 -11.33 -7.91 -19.38
C GLU A 390 -10.12 -7.49 -18.52
N GLY A 391 -9.83 -6.19 -18.48
CA GLY A 391 -8.66 -5.63 -17.78
C GLY A 391 -9.02 -4.89 -16.50
N THR A 392 -8.02 -4.30 -15.86
CA THR A 392 -8.17 -3.56 -14.60
C THR A 392 -9.00 -2.28 -14.71
N SER A 393 -9.32 -1.82 -15.92
CA SER A 393 -10.25 -0.70 -16.13
C SER A 393 -11.70 -1.09 -15.84
N SER A 394 -12.02 -2.38 -15.80
CA SER A 394 -13.35 -2.86 -15.36
C SER A 394 -13.46 -2.79 -13.84
N PRO A 395 -14.54 -2.21 -13.28
CA PRO A 395 -14.83 -2.25 -11.85
C PRO A 395 -14.79 -3.67 -11.29
N PHE A 396 -15.28 -4.67 -12.02
CA PHE A 396 -15.32 -6.05 -11.56
C PHE A 396 -13.90 -6.61 -11.30
N ILE A 397 -13.00 -6.47 -12.27
CA ILE A 397 -11.60 -6.92 -12.13
C ILE A 397 -10.86 -6.06 -11.12
N ALA A 398 -10.99 -4.73 -11.19
CA ALA A 398 -10.31 -3.82 -10.27
C ALA A 398 -10.65 -4.13 -8.81
N ARG A 399 -11.93 -4.30 -8.49
CA ARG A 399 -12.40 -4.39 -7.11
C ARG A 399 -12.28 -5.79 -6.53
N LEU A 400 -12.75 -6.81 -7.25
CA LEU A 400 -12.73 -8.18 -6.75
C LEU A 400 -11.35 -8.82 -6.85
N TYR A 401 -10.51 -8.46 -7.83
CA TYR A 401 -9.16 -9.00 -7.94
C TYR A 401 -8.16 -8.07 -7.25
N LEU A 402 -7.96 -6.85 -7.73
CA LEU A 402 -6.90 -6.01 -7.18
C LEU A 402 -7.24 -5.44 -5.80
N GLY A 403 -8.46 -4.93 -5.61
CA GLY A 403 -8.88 -4.24 -4.38
C GLY A 403 -8.77 -5.13 -3.15
N ASN A 404 -9.46 -6.28 -3.16
CA ASN A 404 -9.43 -7.21 -2.03
C ASN A 404 -8.05 -7.82 -1.81
N LEU A 405 -7.27 -8.10 -2.86
CA LEU A 405 -5.90 -8.60 -2.70
C LEU A 405 -4.95 -7.55 -2.09
N ARG A 406 -5.15 -6.26 -2.38
CA ARG A 406 -4.39 -5.16 -1.76
C ARG A 406 -4.73 -5.01 -0.28
N LEU A 407 -6.01 -5.12 0.10
CA LEU A 407 -6.39 -5.13 1.53
C LEU A 407 -5.80 -6.35 2.25
N ARG A 408 -5.81 -7.52 1.60
CA ARG A 408 -5.18 -8.75 2.07
C ARG A 408 -3.68 -8.58 2.30
N ASP A 409 -2.97 -7.86 1.44
CA ASP A 409 -1.52 -7.65 1.58
C ASP A 409 -1.14 -6.90 2.87
N VAL A 410 -2.05 -6.07 3.40
CA VAL A 410 -1.86 -5.34 4.66
C VAL A 410 -2.13 -6.24 5.87
N VAL A 411 -3.10 -7.14 5.78
CA VAL A 411 -3.43 -8.11 6.84
C VAL A 411 -2.40 -9.24 6.92
N PHE A 412 -1.94 -9.73 5.76
CA PHE A 412 -1.04 -10.87 5.64
C PHE A 412 0.32 -10.46 5.06
N LEU A 413 1.13 -9.81 5.90
CA LEU A 413 2.50 -9.39 5.56
C LEU A 413 3.41 -10.58 5.24
N ASP A 414 3.19 -11.71 5.90
CA ASP A 414 3.90 -12.96 5.65
C ASP A 414 3.24 -13.70 4.48
N TYR A 415 3.96 -13.77 3.36
CA TYR A 415 3.52 -14.48 2.16
C TYR A 415 3.11 -15.93 2.44
N ALA A 416 3.78 -16.62 3.38
CA ALA A 416 3.46 -18.00 3.71
C ALA A 416 2.09 -18.17 4.37
N LYS A 417 1.53 -17.09 4.95
CA LYS A 417 0.21 -17.10 5.61
C LYS A 417 -0.93 -16.64 4.71
N ARG A 418 -0.62 -16.10 3.53
CA ARG A 418 -1.62 -15.62 2.57
C ARG A 418 -2.51 -16.74 2.06
N ASP A 419 -1.98 -17.96 1.94
CA ASP A 419 -2.69 -19.18 1.55
C ASP A 419 -3.99 -19.42 2.33
N ILE A 420 -4.07 -18.95 3.59
CA ILE A 420 -5.28 -19.05 4.42
C ILE A 420 -6.45 -18.32 3.75
N PHE A 421 -6.18 -17.17 3.13
CA PHE A 421 -7.16 -16.38 2.39
C PHE A 421 -7.17 -16.72 0.89
N ASP A 422 -5.99 -16.88 0.28
CA ASP A 422 -5.86 -16.98 -1.18
C ASP A 422 -6.57 -18.21 -1.74
N LYS A 423 -6.50 -19.36 -1.05
CA LYS A 423 -7.16 -20.59 -1.49
C LYS A 423 -8.69 -20.46 -1.57
N PRO A 424 -9.39 -20.10 -0.47
CA PRO A 424 -10.83 -19.92 -0.55
C PRO A 424 -11.24 -18.73 -1.42
N TYR A 425 -10.45 -17.65 -1.45
CA TYR A 425 -10.77 -16.49 -2.28
C TYR A 425 -10.57 -16.75 -3.78
N HIS A 426 -9.59 -17.58 -4.16
CA HIS A 426 -9.40 -18.01 -5.55
C HIS A 426 -10.62 -18.78 -6.08
N LEU A 427 -11.20 -19.68 -5.26
CA LEU A 427 -12.45 -20.36 -5.62
C LEU A 427 -13.58 -19.36 -5.91
N ILE A 428 -13.70 -18.30 -5.10
CA ILE A 428 -14.67 -17.23 -5.36
C ILE A 428 -14.35 -16.53 -6.67
N MET A 429 -13.11 -16.11 -6.88
CA MET A 429 -12.69 -15.39 -8.08
C MET A 429 -13.04 -16.17 -9.36
N GLU A 430 -12.70 -17.46 -9.43
CA GLU A 430 -13.04 -18.31 -10.57
C GLU A 430 -14.56 -18.48 -10.74
N THR A 431 -15.27 -18.73 -9.65
CA THR A 431 -16.73 -18.92 -9.69
C THR A 431 -17.45 -17.63 -10.12
N MET A 432 -16.98 -16.47 -9.67
CA MET A 432 -17.52 -15.16 -10.02
C MET A 432 -17.26 -14.81 -11.49
N LEU A 433 -16.08 -15.14 -12.03
CA LEU A 433 -15.81 -14.98 -13.46
C LEU A 433 -16.75 -15.84 -14.31
N ASN A 434 -16.92 -17.11 -13.94
CA ASN A 434 -17.85 -18.00 -14.65
C ASN A 434 -19.28 -17.45 -14.60
N THR A 435 -19.73 -17.05 -13.40
CA THR A 435 -21.07 -16.46 -13.20
C THR A 435 -21.27 -15.21 -14.06
N ARG A 436 -20.25 -14.34 -14.15
CA ARG A 436 -20.28 -13.12 -14.97
C ARG A 436 -20.32 -13.44 -16.46
N SER A 437 -19.46 -14.36 -16.94
CA SER A 437 -19.45 -14.79 -18.35
C SER A 437 -20.81 -15.36 -18.74
N THR A 438 -21.35 -16.29 -17.95
CA THR A 438 -22.67 -16.88 -18.22
C THR A 438 -23.79 -15.84 -18.17
N SER A 439 -23.75 -14.88 -17.24
CA SER A 439 -24.72 -13.78 -17.21
C SER A 439 -24.65 -12.93 -18.49
N GLN A 440 -23.45 -12.61 -18.98
CA GLN A 440 -23.26 -11.86 -20.22
C GLN A 440 -23.73 -12.66 -21.44
N GLU A 441 -23.44 -13.96 -21.48
CA GLU A 441 -23.88 -14.87 -22.53
C GLU A 441 -25.41 -14.98 -22.59
N ILE A 442 -26.10 -15.08 -21.44
CA ILE A 442 -27.57 -15.08 -21.39
C ILE A 442 -28.15 -13.79 -21.99
N VAL A 443 -27.63 -12.63 -21.56
CA VAL A 443 -28.07 -11.33 -22.06
C VAL A 443 -27.82 -11.21 -23.56
N GLN A 444 -26.64 -11.60 -24.02
CA GLN A 444 -26.25 -11.56 -25.43
C GLN A 444 -27.12 -12.50 -26.28
N LEU A 445 -27.38 -13.72 -25.79
CA LEU A 445 -28.23 -14.69 -26.48
C LEU A 445 -29.64 -14.14 -26.71
N VAL A 446 -30.25 -13.55 -25.69
CA VAL A 446 -31.59 -12.94 -25.80
C VAL A 446 -31.57 -11.79 -26.82
N VAL A 447 -30.63 -10.86 -26.69
CA VAL A 447 -30.51 -9.69 -27.59
C VAL A 447 -30.28 -10.12 -29.04
N ASP A 448 -29.35 -11.06 -29.27
CA ASP A 448 -29.04 -11.56 -30.61
C ASP A 448 -30.20 -12.29 -31.24
N HIS A 449 -30.88 -13.15 -30.47
CA HIS A 449 -32.05 -13.88 -30.97
C HIS A 449 -33.16 -12.91 -31.38
N PHE A 450 -33.42 -11.90 -30.55
CA PHE A 450 -34.49 -10.93 -30.80
C PHE A 450 -34.15 -10.04 -32.00
N SER A 451 -32.89 -9.64 -32.13
CA SER A 451 -32.39 -8.89 -33.30
C SER A 451 -32.52 -9.70 -34.59
N LYS A 452 -32.08 -10.96 -34.59
CA LYS A 452 -32.17 -11.86 -35.74
C LYS A 452 -33.62 -12.16 -36.12
N LEU A 453 -34.51 -12.25 -35.13
CA LEU A 453 -35.93 -12.47 -35.36
C LEU A 453 -36.57 -11.26 -36.04
N ALA A 454 -36.28 -10.04 -35.56
CA ALA A 454 -36.72 -8.79 -36.18
C ALA A 454 -36.23 -8.63 -37.63
N LYS A 455 -35.08 -9.21 -37.98
CA LYS A 455 -34.53 -9.23 -39.35
C LYS A 455 -35.08 -10.37 -40.22
N GLY A 456 -35.90 -11.27 -39.67
CA GLY A 456 -36.42 -12.45 -40.38
C GLY A 456 -35.37 -13.55 -40.62
N GLU A 457 -34.22 -13.51 -39.95
CA GLU A 457 -33.11 -14.45 -40.16
C GLU A 457 -33.32 -15.81 -39.49
N VAL A 458 -34.14 -15.85 -38.42
CA VAL A 458 -34.37 -17.05 -37.59
C VAL A 458 -35.84 -17.42 -37.46
N GLY A 459 -36.74 -16.59 -38.01
CA GLY A 459 -38.17 -16.84 -38.01
C GLY A 459 -38.84 -16.36 -39.29
N GLN A 460 -39.80 -17.13 -39.79
CA GLN A 460 -40.58 -16.84 -41.00
C GLN A 460 -42.07 -17.01 -40.73
N LEU A 461 -42.88 -16.10 -41.27
CA LEU A 461 -44.33 -16.25 -41.32
C LEU A 461 -44.70 -16.99 -42.62
N ARG A 462 -45.37 -18.13 -42.53
CA ARG A 462 -45.95 -18.81 -43.71
C ARG A 462 -47.46 -18.96 -43.49
N GLY A 463 -48.23 -18.10 -44.14
CA GLY A 463 -49.67 -17.96 -43.86
C GLY A 463 -49.88 -17.51 -42.40
N HIS A 464 -50.69 -18.24 -41.64
CA HIS A 464 -50.95 -17.98 -40.22
C HIS A 464 -50.03 -18.77 -39.28
N THR A 465 -48.97 -19.39 -39.80
CA THR A 465 -48.05 -20.21 -38.99
C THR A 465 -46.69 -19.52 -38.83
N ILE A 466 -46.25 -19.38 -37.58
CA ILE A 466 -44.92 -18.88 -37.22
C ILE A 466 -43.94 -20.07 -37.23
N TYR A 467 -42.93 -20.02 -38.10
CA TYR A 467 -41.83 -20.98 -38.14
C TYR A 467 -40.59 -20.37 -37.50
N ILE A 468 -40.05 -21.00 -36.46
CA ILE A 468 -38.79 -20.62 -35.83
C ILE A 468 -37.73 -21.65 -36.21
N GLU A 469 -36.84 -21.28 -37.11
CA GLU A 469 -35.83 -22.20 -37.68
C GLU A 469 -34.68 -22.47 -36.69
N LYS A 470 -34.35 -21.49 -35.85
CA LYS A 470 -33.28 -21.57 -34.85
C LYS A 470 -33.79 -21.12 -33.48
N PRO A 471 -34.43 -22.00 -32.69
CA PRO A 471 -34.92 -21.64 -31.36
C PRO A 471 -33.77 -21.47 -30.36
N ILE A 472 -33.95 -20.54 -29.41
CA ILE A 472 -32.97 -20.20 -28.38
C ILE A 472 -33.11 -21.04 -27.10
N ASP A 473 -34.28 -21.65 -26.86
CA ASP A 473 -34.67 -22.21 -25.55
C ASP A 473 -33.67 -23.21 -24.95
N LYS A 474 -33.11 -24.11 -25.77
CA LYS A 474 -32.17 -25.14 -25.29
C LYS A 474 -30.87 -24.51 -24.76
N GLN A 475 -30.33 -23.54 -25.49
CA GLN A 475 -29.09 -22.87 -25.09
C GLN A 475 -29.34 -21.95 -23.90
N LEU A 476 -30.41 -21.16 -23.93
CA LEU A 476 -30.78 -20.28 -22.84
C LEU A 476 -30.99 -21.04 -21.53
N ARG A 477 -31.70 -22.17 -21.57
CA ARG A 477 -31.89 -23.04 -20.40
C ARG A 477 -30.56 -23.52 -19.81
N LYS A 478 -29.66 -24.02 -20.65
CA LYS A 478 -28.34 -24.51 -20.23
C LYS A 478 -27.53 -23.41 -19.54
N GLU A 479 -27.52 -22.21 -20.10
CA GLU A 479 -26.77 -21.10 -19.51
C GLU A 479 -27.42 -20.61 -18.21
N VAL A 480 -28.75 -20.56 -18.12
CA VAL A 480 -29.46 -20.25 -16.85
C VAL A 480 -29.14 -21.27 -15.76
N GLU A 481 -29.12 -22.57 -16.09
CA GLU A 481 -28.73 -23.63 -15.17
C GLU A 481 -27.29 -23.43 -14.66
N THR A 482 -26.37 -23.10 -15.57
CA THR A 482 -24.97 -22.82 -15.26
C THR A 482 -24.79 -21.57 -14.38
N PHE A 483 -25.55 -20.51 -14.65
CA PHE A 483 -25.55 -19.27 -13.88
C PHE A 483 -26.03 -19.52 -12.45
N LEU A 484 -27.19 -20.14 -12.27
CA LEU A 484 -27.76 -20.39 -10.93
C LEU A 484 -26.84 -21.25 -10.06
N ASN A 485 -26.24 -22.28 -10.64
CA ASN A 485 -25.31 -23.16 -9.93
C ASN A 485 -24.04 -22.43 -9.50
N SER A 486 -23.46 -21.62 -10.41
CA SER A 486 -22.25 -20.85 -10.12
C SER A 486 -22.52 -19.73 -9.11
N ALA A 487 -23.62 -18.99 -9.28
CA ALA A 487 -24.01 -17.90 -8.38
C ALA A 487 -24.26 -18.40 -6.95
N VAL A 488 -25.02 -19.49 -6.79
CA VAL A 488 -25.25 -20.09 -5.46
C VAL A 488 -23.98 -20.66 -4.86
N ARG A 489 -23.08 -21.23 -5.67
CA ARG A 489 -21.79 -21.73 -5.18
C ARG A 489 -20.90 -20.60 -4.66
N ALA A 490 -20.79 -19.50 -5.39
CA ALA A 490 -20.04 -18.32 -4.95
C ALA A 490 -20.64 -17.71 -3.67
N LEU A 491 -21.96 -17.51 -3.66
CA LEU A 491 -22.70 -16.95 -2.53
C LEU A 491 -22.56 -17.80 -1.26
N LYS A 492 -22.80 -19.11 -1.36
CA LYS A 492 -22.87 -20.00 -0.21
C LYS A 492 -21.51 -20.58 0.14
N GLN A 493 -21.02 -21.51 -0.68
CA GLN A 493 -19.78 -22.22 -0.36
C GLN A 493 -18.59 -21.25 -0.33
N GLY A 494 -18.43 -20.44 -1.37
CA GLY A 494 -17.31 -19.53 -1.49
C GLY A 494 -17.22 -18.56 -0.32
N MET A 495 -18.27 -17.75 -0.12
CA MET A 495 -18.24 -16.73 0.94
C MET A 495 -18.21 -17.31 2.35
N GLN A 496 -18.81 -18.49 2.60
CA GLN A 496 -18.63 -19.17 3.90
C GLN A 496 -17.17 -19.56 4.15
N GLU A 497 -16.47 -20.07 3.14
CA GLU A 497 -15.06 -20.44 3.27
C GLU A 497 -14.15 -19.21 3.49
N VAL A 498 -14.38 -18.12 2.75
CA VAL A 498 -13.60 -16.87 2.89
C VAL A 498 -13.82 -16.20 4.24
N THR A 499 -15.08 -16.00 4.64
CA THR A 499 -15.39 -15.35 5.93
C THR A 499 -14.88 -16.20 7.10
N LYS A 500 -15.03 -17.52 7.03
CA LYS A 500 -14.48 -18.45 8.04
C LYS A 500 -12.96 -18.36 8.12
N ALA A 501 -12.26 -18.28 6.99
CA ALA A 501 -10.79 -18.09 6.96
C ALA A 501 -10.38 -16.75 7.61
N LEU A 502 -11.24 -15.75 7.54
CA LEU A 502 -11.07 -14.45 8.19
C LEU A 502 -11.63 -14.40 9.63
N GLY A 503 -12.16 -15.51 10.15
CA GLY A 503 -12.61 -15.64 11.53
C GLY A 503 -14.05 -15.21 11.79
N ILE A 504 -14.86 -15.01 10.75
CA ILE A 504 -16.28 -14.64 10.85
C ILE A 504 -17.13 -15.77 10.25
N ASP A 505 -18.04 -16.36 11.03
CA ASP A 505 -18.92 -17.43 10.53
C ASP A 505 -20.29 -16.86 10.13
N ILE A 506 -20.51 -16.73 8.82
CA ILE A 506 -21.81 -16.32 8.26
C ILE A 506 -22.71 -17.50 7.91
N GLY A 507 -22.38 -18.73 8.29
CA GLY A 507 -23.08 -19.92 7.83
C GLY A 507 -24.55 -20.01 8.24
N PHE A 508 -24.97 -19.23 9.25
CA PHE A 508 -26.37 -19.07 9.61
C PHE A 508 -27.19 -18.35 8.52
N LEU A 509 -26.56 -17.55 7.65
CA LEU A 509 -27.22 -16.86 6.52
C LEU A 509 -27.96 -17.83 5.60
N PHE A 510 -27.54 -19.10 5.55
CA PHE A 510 -28.09 -20.11 4.63
C PHE A 510 -28.93 -21.18 5.34
N LYS A 511 -29.23 -21.01 6.63
CA LYS A 511 -30.05 -21.93 7.41
C LYS A 511 -31.53 -21.53 7.35
N LYS A 512 -32.40 -22.33 8.00
CA LYS A 512 -33.83 -22.01 8.17
C LYS A 512 -34.02 -20.75 9.02
N GLN A 513 -35.15 -20.06 8.85
CA GLN A 513 -35.44 -18.75 9.47
C GLN A 513 -35.05 -18.66 10.96
N SER A 514 -35.47 -19.61 11.80
CA SER A 514 -35.13 -19.58 13.23
C SER A 514 -33.62 -19.58 13.49
N ALA A 515 -32.86 -20.42 12.79
CA ALA A 515 -31.41 -20.49 12.95
C ALA A 515 -30.69 -19.26 12.34
N PHE A 516 -31.29 -18.66 11.30
CA PHE A 516 -30.83 -17.39 10.74
C PHE A 516 -30.99 -16.26 11.76
N GLU A 517 -32.20 -16.08 12.31
CA GLU A 517 -32.49 -15.03 13.30
C GLU A 517 -31.63 -15.16 14.56
N ASP A 518 -31.44 -16.39 15.06
CA ASP A 518 -30.57 -16.62 16.22
C ASP A 518 -29.11 -16.29 15.90
N GLY A 519 -28.63 -16.66 14.70
CA GLY A 519 -27.27 -16.32 14.25
C GLY A 519 -27.05 -14.82 14.10
N VAL A 520 -27.99 -14.11 13.49
CA VAL A 520 -27.95 -12.65 13.37
C VAL A 520 -27.98 -11.98 14.75
N ARG A 521 -28.84 -12.44 15.67
CA ARG A 521 -28.92 -11.89 17.04
C ARG A 521 -27.62 -12.08 17.83
N ILE A 522 -26.90 -13.17 17.58
CA ILE A 522 -25.57 -13.40 18.17
C ILE A 522 -24.56 -12.42 17.56
N LEU A 523 -24.50 -12.35 16.22
CA LEU A 523 -23.56 -11.47 15.51
C LEU A 523 -23.78 -9.99 15.86
N GLU A 524 -25.02 -9.54 16.02
CA GLU A 524 -25.37 -8.15 16.30
C GLU A 524 -24.77 -7.60 17.60
N LYS A 525 -24.41 -8.47 18.55
CA LYS A 525 -23.72 -8.07 19.79
C LYS A 525 -22.28 -7.64 19.55
N ASP A 526 -21.61 -8.29 18.61
CA ASP A 526 -20.19 -8.08 18.32
C ASP A 526 -19.99 -7.18 17.09
N ASP A 527 -20.90 -7.27 16.11
CA ASP A 527 -20.84 -6.57 14.83
C ASP A 527 -22.25 -6.22 14.29
N PRO A 528 -22.85 -5.14 14.80
CA PRO A 528 -24.20 -4.72 14.39
C PRO A 528 -24.28 -4.30 12.92
N HIS A 529 -23.19 -3.80 12.33
CA HIS A 529 -23.16 -3.38 10.94
C HIS A 529 -23.25 -4.58 9.99
N LEU A 530 -22.42 -5.62 10.22
CA LEU A 530 -22.51 -6.85 9.43
C LEU A 530 -23.86 -7.55 9.65
N ALA A 531 -24.37 -7.59 10.89
CA ALA A 531 -25.68 -8.17 11.17
C ALA A 531 -26.81 -7.50 10.36
N ALA A 532 -26.85 -6.17 10.31
CA ALA A 532 -27.81 -5.42 9.49
C ALA A 532 -27.65 -5.71 8.00
N TYR A 533 -26.41 -5.73 7.51
CA TYR A 533 -26.10 -6.05 6.12
C TYR A 533 -26.58 -7.46 5.71
N LEU A 534 -26.38 -8.46 6.58
CA LEU A 534 -26.80 -9.84 6.33
C LEU A 534 -28.33 -10.01 6.34
N ARG A 535 -29.08 -9.18 7.10
CA ARG A 535 -30.55 -9.14 7.03
C ARG A 535 -31.05 -8.71 5.66
N GLU A 536 -30.50 -7.62 5.12
CA GLU A 536 -30.82 -7.18 3.76
C GLU A 536 -30.37 -8.19 2.70
N THR A 537 -29.20 -8.79 2.89
CA THR A 537 -28.69 -9.85 2.01
C THR A 537 -29.65 -11.03 1.94
N ARG A 538 -30.26 -11.44 3.06
CA ARG A 538 -31.18 -12.57 3.11
C ARG A 538 -32.35 -12.40 2.15
N GLN A 539 -32.88 -11.19 2.01
CA GLN A 539 -34.08 -10.89 1.21
C GLN A 539 -33.92 -11.29 -0.26
N TRP A 540 -32.77 -10.99 -0.87
CA TRP A 540 -32.51 -11.38 -2.27
C TRP A 540 -31.85 -12.77 -2.37
N SER A 541 -30.97 -13.13 -1.43
CA SER A 541 -30.22 -14.39 -1.52
C SER A 541 -31.11 -15.63 -1.38
N GLU A 542 -32.20 -15.56 -0.61
CA GLU A 542 -33.21 -16.62 -0.55
C GLU A 542 -33.85 -16.88 -1.91
N GLN A 543 -34.21 -15.82 -2.65
CA GLN A 543 -34.79 -15.95 -3.97
C GLN A 543 -33.84 -16.68 -4.92
N LEU A 544 -32.55 -16.33 -4.92
CA LEU A 544 -31.54 -17.00 -5.75
C LEU A 544 -31.40 -18.49 -5.40
N ILE A 545 -31.32 -18.81 -4.11
CA ILE A 545 -31.19 -20.18 -3.63
C ILE A 545 -32.43 -21.01 -3.97
N ASN A 546 -33.62 -20.44 -3.77
CA ASN A 546 -34.88 -21.10 -4.08
C ASN A 546 -35.00 -21.36 -5.58
N SER A 547 -34.67 -20.39 -6.44
CA SER A 547 -34.66 -20.59 -7.90
C SER A 547 -33.75 -21.75 -8.32
N ARG A 548 -32.55 -21.87 -7.73
CA ARG A 548 -31.65 -23.00 -8.00
C ARG A 548 -32.22 -24.32 -7.50
N ASN A 549 -32.75 -24.37 -6.28
CA ASN A 549 -33.31 -25.59 -5.69
C ASN A 549 -34.53 -26.11 -6.47
N THR A 550 -35.45 -25.22 -6.86
CA THR A 550 -36.64 -25.57 -7.65
C THR A 550 -36.24 -26.14 -9.01
N MET A 551 -35.22 -25.58 -9.65
CA MET A 551 -34.68 -26.10 -10.91
C MET A 551 -34.01 -27.47 -10.77
N GLU A 552 -33.25 -27.72 -9.70
CA GLU A 552 -32.55 -29.00 -9.49
C GLU A 552 -33.45 -30.12 -8.95
N HIS A 553 -34.45 -29.80 -8.14
CA HIS A 553 -35.17 -30.79 -7.33
C HIS A 553 -36.68 -30.88 -7.62
N GLU A 554 -37.30 -29.87 -8.23
CA GLU A 554 -38.76 -29.80 -8.39
C GLU A 554 -39.21 -29.98 -9.86
N VAL A 555 -38.33 -30.50 -10.73
CA VAL A 555 -38.59 -30.71 -12.17
C VAL A 555 -38.97 -29.40 -12.89
N TRP A 556 -38.64 -28.24 -12.31
CA TRP A 556 -38.92 -26.95 -12.94
C TRP A 556 -38.05 -26.76 -14.17
N ILE A 557 -38.65 -26.26 -15.23
CA ILE A 557 -37.99 -25.97 -16.50
C ILE A 557 -38.22 -24.50 -16.81
N LEU A 558 -37.16 -23.80 -17.24
CA LEU A 558 -37.28 -22.44 -17.74
C LEU A 558 -38.39 -22.37 -18.81
N PRO A 559 -39.38 -21.48 -18.67
CA PRO A 559 -40.41 -21.29 -19.68
C PRO A 559 -39.79 -21.05 -21.06
N LYS A 560 -40.45 -21.53 -22.12
CA LYS A 560 -40.01 -21.26 -23.49
C LYS A 560 -40.30 -19.81 -23.87
N VAL A 561 -39.49 -19.27 -24.77
CA VAL A 561 -39.77 -18.00 -25.46
C VAL A 561 -41.14 -18.10 -26.13
N ARG A 562 -41.98 -17.09 -25.93
CA ARG A 562 -43.28 -16.99 -26.62
C ARG A 562 -43.11 -16.17 -27.88
N TYR A 563 -43.65 -16.67 -28.99
CA TYR A 563 -43.61 -15.98 -30.28
C TYR A 563 -45.02 -15.56 -30.67
N THR A 564 -45.19 -14.29 -31.05
CA THR A 564 -46.47 -13.72 -31.48
C THR A 564 -46.31 -12.97 -32.80
N GLU A 565 -47.35 -12.95 -33.62
CA GLU A 565 -47.40 -12.10 -34.81
C GLU A 565 -47.96 -10.73 -34.41
N VAL A 566 -47.25 -9.66 -34.75
CA VAL A 566 -47.71 -8.27 -34.59
C VAL A 566 -47.48 -7.56 -35.92
N SER A 567 -48.57 -7.19 -36.61
CA SER A 567 -48.53 -6.46 -37.88
C SER A 567 -47.64 -7.12 -38.95
N GLY A 568 -47.76 -8.45 -39.13
CA GLY A 568 -46.98 -9.22 -40.10
C GLY A 568 -45.52 -9.46 -39.71
N THR A 569 -45.10 -9.05 -38.51
CA THR A 569 -43.74 -9.29 -37.97
C THR A 569 -43.81 -10.24 -36.78
N ILE A 570 -42.82 -11.14 -36.66
CA ILE A 570 -42.74 -12.04 -35.50
C ILE A 570 -42.06 -11.31 -34.35
N ARG A 571 -42.72 -11.26 -33.20
CA ARG A 571 -42.21 -10.77 -31.93
C ARG A 571 -41.91 -11.94 -31.00
N ALA A 572 -40.86 -11.82 -30.19
CA ALA A 572 -40.54 -12.74 -29.11
C ALA A 572 -40.75 -12.06 -27.75
N ASP A 573 -41.32 -12.80 -26.80
CA ASP A 573 -41.38 -12.42 -25.40
C ASP A 573 -40.45 -13.32 -24.60
N GLU A 574 -39.56 -12.66 -23.86
CA GLU A 574 -38.50 -13.29 -23.07
C GLU A 574 -39.09 -14.10 -21.90
N PRO A 575 -38.56 -15.29 -21.60
CA PRO A 575 -39.04 -16.07 -20.46
C PRO A 575 -38.71 -15.39 -19.14
N GLU A 576 -39.52 -15.70 -18.14
CA GLU A 576 -39.42 -15.12 -16.81
C GLU A 576 -39.01 -16.15 -15.76
N ILE A 577 -38.23 -15.70 -14.78
CA ILE A 577 -37.92 -16.41 -13.54
C ILE A 577 -38.46 -15.55 -12.40
N SER A 578 -39.40 -16.10 -11.63
CA SER A 578 -40.05 -15.39 -10.52
C SER A 578 -40.65 -14.03 -10.92
N GLY A 579 -41.25 -13.97 -12.11
CA GLY A 579 -41.89 -12.75 -12.64
C GLY A 579 -40.93 -11.69 -13.18
N GLN A 580 -39.64 -12.01 -13.33
CA GLN A 580 -38.64 -11.13 -13.93
C GLN A 580 -38.10 -11.76 -15.21
N LYS A 581 -37.90 -10.95 -16.26
CA LYS A 581 -37.23 -11.38 -17.49
C LYS A 581 -35.87 -11.99 -17.15
N VAL A 582 -35.50 -13.06 -17.84
CA VAL A 582 -34.29 -13.80 -17.49
C VAL A 582 -33.02 -12.96 -17.55
N SER A 583 -32.92 -12.03 -18.51
CA SER A 583 -31.81 -11.08 -18.66
C SER A 583 -31.74 -10.09 -17.49
N ASP A 584 -32.87 -9.59 -17.01
CA ASP A 584 -32.93 -8.69 -15.86
C ASP A 584 -32.62 -9.44 -14.55
N PHE A 585 -33.13 -10.68 -14.43
CA PHE A 585 -32.86 -11.57 -13.31
C PHE A 585 -31.35 -11.82 -13.15
N VAL A 586 -30.66 -12.24 -14.22
CA VAL A 586 -29.22 -12.56 -14.11
C VAL A 586 -28.37 -11.32 -13.87
N LYS A 587 -28.73 -10.16 -14.46
CA LYS A 587 -28.06 -8.89 -14.18
C LYS A 587 -28.20 -8.50 -12.72
N PHE A 588 -29.41 -8.56 -12.17
CA PHE A 588 -29.68 -8.24 -10.77
C PHE A 588 -28.85 -9.12 -9.82
N PHE A 589 -28.87 -10.45 -10.01
CA PHE A 589 -28.14 -11.34 -9.11
C PHE A 589 -26.63 -11.26 -9.29
N MET A 590 -26.13 -11.05 -10.50
CA MET A 590 -24.70 -10.82 -10.74
C MET A 590 -24.23 -9.54 -10.01
N ASP A 591 -25.04 -8.49 -10.06
CA ASP A 591 -24.80 -7.22 -9.40
C ASP A 591 -24.77 -7.36 -7.87
N ARG A 592 -25.85 -7.89 -7.29
CA ARG A 592 -25.95 -8.12 -5.84
C ARG A 592 -24.85 -9.02 -5.30
N LEU A 593 -24.50 -10.07 -6.05
CA LEU A 593 -23.44 -10.99 -5.67
C LEU A 593 -22.06 -10.32 -5.71
N SER A 594 -21.80 -9.45 -6.70
CA SER A 594 -20.55 -8.68 -6.77
C SER A 594 -20.38 -7.75 -5.58
N CYS A 595 -21.45 -7.02 -5.20
CA CYS A 595 -21.46 -6.19 -4.00
C CYS A 595 -21.20 -7.03 -2.74
N PHE A 596 -21.94 -8.13 -2.57
CA PHE A 596 -21.80 -9.01 -1.41
C PHE A 596 -20.38 -9.55 -1.24
N VAL A 597 -19.79 -10.06 -2.33
CA VAL A 597 -18.43 -10.61 -2.30
C VAL A 597 -17.42 -9.52 -1.94
N GLU A 598 -17.51 -8.34 -2.56
CA GLU A 598 -16.58 -7.25 -2.29
C GLU A 598 -16.68 -6.75 -0.85
N GLU A 599 -17.88 -6.37 -0.42
CA GLU A 599 -18.11 -5.66 0.84
C GLU A 599 -17.89 -6.55 2.05
N VAL A 600 -18.41 -7.77 2.03
CA VAL A 600 -18.20 -8.71 3.15
C VAL A 600 -16.73 -9.08 3.26
N THR A 601 -16.03 -9.27 2.13
CA THR A 601 -14.59 -9.55 2.15
C THR A 601 -13.80 -8.35 2.70
N ALA A 602 -14.06 -7.15 2.20
CA ALA A 602 -13.40 -5.92 2.66
C ALA A 602 -13.65 -5.67 4.16
N HIS A 603 -14.88 -5.91 4.63
CA HIS A 603 -15.23 -5.81 6.04
C HIS A 603 -14.49 -6.82 6.92
N CYS A 604 -14.46 -8.09 6.50
CA CYS A 604 -13.72 -9.11 7.23
C CYS A 604 -12.20 -8.82 7.27
N LEU A 605 -11.63 -8.29 6.18
CA LEU A 605 -10.23 -7.86 6.14
C LEU A 605 -9.99 -6.63 7.03
N LYS A 606 -10.90 -5.64 7.03
CA LYS A 606 -10.84 -4.46 7.90
C LYS A 606 -10.73 -4.84 9.37
N VAL A 607 -11.53 -5.82 9.84
CA VAL A 607 -11.50 -6.31 11.23
C VAL A 607 -10.14 -6.90 11.61
N ARG A 608 -9.37 -7.40 10.62
CA ARG A 608 -8.03 -7.98 10.82
C ARG A 608 -6.88 -7.02 10.53
N MET A 609 -7.16 -5.75 10.23
CA MET A 609 -6.11 -4.77 9.96
C MET A 609 -5.20 -4.58 11.19
N PRO A 610 -3.91 -4.30 10.99
CA PRO A 610 -3.02 -3.96 12.08
C PRO A 610 -3.51 -2.75 12.88
N ALA A 611 -3.10 -2.68 14.15
CA ALA A 611 -3.53 -1.61 15.04
C ALA A 611 -3.29 -0.21 14.45
N GLY A 612 -4.34 0.61 14.44
CA GLY A 612 -4.31 1.98 13.94
C GLY A 612 -4.44 2.12 12.41
N ILE A 613 -4.58 1.01 11.67
CA ILE A 613 -4.95 0.99 10.25
C ILE A 613 -6.39 0.51 10.12
N THR A 614 -7.13 1.10 9.18
CA THR A 614 -8.50 0.71 8.84
C THR A 614 -8.74 0.94 7.34
N VAL A 615 -9.99 0.78 6.90
CA VAL A 615 -10.41 0.95 5.50
C VAL A 615 -11.31 2.17 5.37
N THR A 616 -11.15 2.90 4.28
CA THR A 616 -12.04 3.97 3.80
C THR A 616 -12.52 3.64 2.40
N GLU A 617 -13.66 4.20 2.05
CA GLU A 617 -14.20 4.18 0.70
C GLU A 617 -13.65 5.37 -0.11
N ILE A 618 -13.32 5.11 -1.37
CA ILE A 618 -12.95 6.11 -2.37
C ILE A 618 -14.24 6.54 -3.07
N PRO A 619 -14.63 7.82 -2.99
CA PRO A 619 -15.80 8.33 -3.69
C PRO A 619 -15.71 8.06 -5.20
N LEU A 620 -16.83 7.72 -5.83
CA LEU A 620 -16.88 7.32 -7.25
C LEU A 620 -16.13 8.31 -8.18
N PHE A 621 -16.32 9.62 -7.99
CA PHE A 621 -15.67 10.66 -8.80
C PHE A 621 -14.15 10.80 -8.60
N GLN A 622 -13.58 10.16 -7.57
CA GLN A 622 -12.14 10.16 -7.29
C GLN A 622 -11.44 8.88 -7.75
N ARG A 623 -12.18 7.90 -8.28
CA ARG A 623 -11.63 6.62 -8.71
C ARG A 623 -10.90 6.78 -10.04
N GLU A 624 -9.74 6.14 -10.16
CA GLU A 624 -8.94 6.14 -11.39
C GLU A 624 -9.64 5.30 -12.47
N SER A 625 -9.72 5.80 -13.70
CA SER A 625 -10.43 5.11 -14.79
C SER A 625 -9.73 3.84 -15.28
N ASP A 626 -8.40 3.73 -15.12
CA ASP A 626 -7.63 2.53 -15.47
C ASP A 626 -7.65 1.46 -14.36
N MET A 627 -8.12 1.82 -13.17
CA MET A 627 -8.16 0.95 -11.99
C MET A 627 -9.16 1.50 -10.94
N PRO A 628 -10.48 1.38 -11.18
CA PRO A 628 -11.51 2.00 -10.33
C PRO A 628 -11.74 1.23 -9.03
N LEU A 629 -10.75 1.27 -8.12
CA LEU A 629 -10.84 0.69 -6.79
C LEU A 629 -11.84 1.47 -5.93
N ARG A 630 -12.61 0.74 -5.12
CA ARG A 630 -13.55 1.32 -4.16
C ARG A 630 -12.93 1.52 -2.77
N PHE A 631 -12.03 0.64 -2.35
CA PHE A 631 -11.47 0.68 -1.00
C PHE A 631 -9.98 0.99 -0.99
N GLN A 632 -9.54 1.72 0.03
CA GLN A 632 -8.13 1.91 0.35
C GLN A 632 -7.92 1.90 1.87
N VAL A 633 -6.68 1.70 2.29
CA VAL A 633 -6.31 1.79 3.71
C VAL A 633 -6.17 3.24 4.16
N THR A 634 -6.47 3.49 5.43
CA THR A 634 -6.34 4.79 6.09
C THR A 634 -6.01 4.61 7.58
N LEU A 635 -5.62 5.67 8.27
CA LEU A 635 -5.44 5.60 9.72
C LEU A 635 -6.78 5.57 10.46
N THR A 636 -6.86 4.78 11.52
CA THR A 636 -8.03 4.81 12.44
C THR A 636 -8.20 6.18 13.08
N ASN A 637 -7.10 6.84 13.43
CA ASN A 637 -7.10 8.13 14.10
C ASN A 637 -6.46 9.20 13.20
N GLY A 638 -7.25 10.20 12.81
CA GLY A 638 -6.76 11.29 11.97
C GLY A 638 -6.60 10.96 10.48
N GLY A 639 -7.12 9.80 10.06
CA GLY A 639 -7.22 9.41 8.66
C GLY A 639 -8.49 9.94 7.99
N LEU A 640 -8.81 9.35 6.84
CA LEU A 640 -10.06 9.53 6.11
C LEU A 640 -11.24 8.87 6.87
N PRO A 641 -12.51 9.20 6.51
CA PRO A 641 -13.67 8.61 7.13
C PRO A 641 -13.64 7.08 7.11
N ILE A 642 -13.81 6.45 8.27
CA ILE A 642 -13.80 5.00 8.38
C ILE A 642 -15.03 4.45 7.65
N TRP A 643 -14.80 3.56 6.68
CA TRP A 643 -15.88 2.86 6.01
C TRP A 643 -16.46 1.78 6.93
N ASN A 644 -17.79 1.73 7.04
CA ASN A 644 -18.50 0.65 7.70
C ASN A 644 -19.41 -0.03 6.69
N ILE A 645 -19.49 -1.36 6.76
CA ILE A 645 -20.36 -2.11 5.86
C ILE A 645 -21.82 -1.67 6.03
N ALA A 646 -22.46 -1.38 4.90
CA ALA A 646 -23.84 -0.94 4.84
C ALA A 646 -24.45 -1.41 3.51
N TYR A 647 -25.68 -1.91 3.56
CA TYR A 647 -26.35 -2.38 2.36
C TYR A 647 -26.88 -1.18 1.56
N HIS A 648 -26.68 -1.20 0.25
CA HIS A 648 -27.17 -0.18 -0.67
C HIS A 648 -27.92 -0.84 -1.84
N GLN A 649 -28.93 -0.16 -2.39
CA GLN A 649 -29.65 -0.66 -3.57
C GLN A 649 -28.95 -0.30 -4.89
N SER A 650 -28.06 0.69 -4.88
CA SER A 650 -27.26 1.10 -6.04
C SER A 650 -26.44 -0.05 -6.60
N SER A 651 -26.26 -0.09 -7.93
CA SER A 651 -25.54 -1.16 -8.61
C SER A 651 -24.05 -1.18 -8.24
N PHE A 652 -23.40 -2.33 -8.41
CA PHE A 652 -21.99 -2.53 -8.15
C PHE A 652 -21.13 -1.46 -8.82
N GLU A 653 -21.43 -1.10 -10.07
CA GLU A 653 -20.65 -0.09 -10.80
C GLU A 653 -20.87 1.35 -10.30
N GLU A 654 -22.02 1.62 -9.69
CA GLU A 654 -22.42 2.95 -9.19
C GLU A 654 -22.04 3.22 -7.74
N VAL A 655 -21.65 2.18 -6.99
CA VAL A 655 -21.32 2.31 -5.57
C VAL A 655 -19.85 2.49 -5.38
#